data_AF-A0A5M2ZGE5-F1
#
_entry.id   AF-A0A5M2ZGE5-F1
#
_cell.length_a   1.000
_cell.length_b   1.000
_cell.length_c   1.000
_cell.angle_alpha   90.00
_cell.angle_beta   90.00
_cell.angle_gamma   90.00
#
_symmetry.space_group_name_H-M   'P 1'
#
loop_
_entity.id
_entity.type
_entity.pdbx_description
1 polymer ?
#
loop_
_entity_poly.entity_id
_entity_poly.type
_entity_poly.pdbx_seq_one_letter_code
_entity_poly.pdbx_strand_id
1 'polypeptide(L)'
;MKTTKIVIASLVSLTLVSNPILTFAATNDVIDNTTEITTDKETSSTQPTIKTTLKAGQIQSFNDWFPDDNFASEVAAAFEMQATDTISEEQLATLTSLDCHYSSIADMTGIEKLTGLTKLICTSNNITTLDLSKNTNLTYLACDSNKLTNLDVTPLTKLTYLNCDTNKLTKIDVSQNPLLTYLNCARNTLTEIDVSHNTQLTELDCHLNKKITKLDVTPQTQLTTLDCSFNKITALDVSQNKLLNRLNCDTNNITKLDLNQNIQLTFLDCSSNKLTEIDVTPLTQLTYFDCSVNPLTELDVSTLSKLTTLHCIQTDLLEIDLTHNTQLIYFQAEGCRKIKELDVTHNTQLYLLDCQAAGITELDLSQNPKLVYLYLNNTELTELDVSHNTKLKSLSCVNAHIQDFSSVGKIPALNNNFEAEGQTITMPKETLTNNSLTIAVSPDLLDQFGNPMNIEPGDGGVYDQATNTITWENLSTDNPAVTYTFTSENGAIVGTVTTPFEAPQPIKGEDVTVHYLDDKGEKLADDEVLSGNLDDPYTSSAKDISDYTLTTTPDNATGTFTTTSQSVTYVYTKNIVAAEPVTVNYVDDTGKTLAPSETLNGNVGDTYNATAKQIDGYTLSTEPTNATGQFTSSAQTVNYIYTKNTNIDQPLPDKKTTKTTPTKPSNLKTTEVKKASDTLPKTGDSAPWKSALLGVFLSSTALVIWKKKK
;
A
#
# COMPACT_ATOMS: atom_id res chain seq x y z
N MET A 1 18.43 17.46 19.14
CA MET A 1 18.64 18.89 18.81
C MET A 1 19.11 18.97 17.36
N LYS A 2 18.44 19.83 16.56
CA LYS A 2 18.70 20.22 15.16
C LYS A 2 18.68 19.13 14.08
N THR A 3 17.48 18.98 13.52
CA THR A 3 17.13 18.31 12.26
C THR A 3 17.53 19.20 11.08
N THR A 4 18.35 18.69 10.16
CA THR A 4 18.64 19.34 8.87
C THR A 4 17.77 18.68 7.81
N LYS A 5 16.83 19.44 7.23
CA LYS A 5 16.04 19.04 6.06
C LYS A 5 16.92 19.11 4.82
N ILE A 6 17.12 17.98 4.15
CA ILE A 6 17.66 17.91 2.80
C ILE A 6 16.48 18.03 1.84
N VAL A 7 16.51 19.06 0.99
CA VAL A 7 15.59 19.24 -0.14
C VAL A 7 16.30 18.63 -1.35
N ILE A 8 15.70 17.58 -1.93
CA ILE A 8 16.15 16.97 -3.18
C ILE A 8 15.59 17.83 -4.32
N ALA A 9 16.48 18.48 -5.08
CA ALA A 9 16.16 19.19 -6.30
C ALA A 9 16.48 18.28 -7.50
N SER A 10 15.50 18.07 -8.37
CA SER A 10 15.61 17.27 -9.60
C SER A 10 16.61 17.86 -10.59
N LEU A 11 17.46 16.98 -11.12
CA LEU A 11 18.45 17.27 -12.15
C LEU A 11 17.78 17.67 -13.47
N VAL A 12 18.14 18.85 -13.98
CA VAL A 12 17.91 19.30 -15.35
C VAL A 12 19.21 19.12 -16.12
N SER A 13 19.07 18.58 -17.33
CA SER A 13 20.11 18.20 -18.29
C SER A 13 21.18 19.27 -18.52
N LEU A 14 22.44 18.84 -18.42
CA LEU A 14 23.64 19.63 -18.67
C LEU A 14 24.06 19.47 -20.15
N THR A 15 23.92 20.52 -20.96
CA THR A 15 24.56 20.60 -22.28
C THR A 15 25.87 21.38 -22.18
N LEU A 16 26.94 20.72 -22.61
CA LEU A 16 28.31 21.23 -22.72
C LEU A 16 28.38 22.49 -23.60
N VAL A 17 28.98 23.56 -23.08
CA VAL A 17 29.60 24.61 -23.91
C VAL A 17 31.04 24.80 -23.48
N SER A 18 31.91 24.63 -24.46
CA SER A 18 33.35 24.77 -24.44
C SER A 18 33.78 26.19 -24.07
N ASN A 19 34.69 26.29 -23.10
CA ASN A 19 35.50 27.47 -22.83
C ASN A 19 36.78 27.42 -23.70
N PRO A 20 37.38 28.58 -24.00
CA PRO A 20 38.77 28.73 -23.60
C PRO A 20 39.01 30.00 -22.79
N ILE A 21 39.75 29.77 -21.71
CA ILE A 21 40.38 30.74 -20.82
C ILE A 21 41.53 31.44 -21.56
N LEU A 22 41.72 32.74 -21.33
CA LEU A 22 43.05 33.28 -20.97
C LEU A 22 42.93 34.58 -20.16
N THR A 23 43.39 34.41 -18.93
CA THR A 23 43.67 35.30 -17.81
C THR A 23 44.82 36.29 -18.12
N PHE A 24 44.92 37.47 -17.49
CA PHE A 24 45.57 37.80 -16.20
C PHE A 24 45.76 39.35 -16.22
N ALA A 25 45.93 40.16 -15.17
CA ALA A 25 46.13 40.07 -13.73
C ALA A 25 45.73 41.46 -13.16
N ALA A 26 45.03 41.54 -12.02
CA ALA A 26 45.54 41.97 -10.71
C ALA A 26 46.46 43.22 -10.74
N THR A 27 46.19 44.28 -9.97
CA THR A 27 46.41 44.30 -8.50
C THR A 27 45.51 45.28 -7.74
N ASN A 28 45.02 44.85 -6.57
CA ASN A 28 45.05 45.48 -5.22
C ASN A 28 45.55 46.95 -5.12
N ASP A 29 45.06 47.85 -4.26
CA ASP A 29 44.54 47.71 -2.89
C ASP A 29 43.85 49.04 -2.44
N VAL A 30 42.91 48.90 -1.49
CA VAL A 30 42.65 49.73 -0.29
C VAL A 30 42.45 51.27 -0.40
N ILE A 31 41.19 51.66 -0.11
CA ILE A 31 40.70 52.69 0.85
C ILE A 31 41.62 53.90 1.13
N ASP A 32 41.18 55.10 0.74
CA ASP A 32 40.80 56.15 1.71
C ASP A 32 40.05 57.29 1.00
N ASN A 33 39.01 57.81 1.66
CA ASN A 33 38.19 58.91 1.19
C ASN A 33 38.44 60.07 2.16
N THR A 34 39.24 61.07 1.75
CA THR A 34 39.26 62.37 2.41
C THR A 34 38.94 63.46 1.39
N THR A 35 37.87 64.15 1.72
CA THR A 35 37.20 65.26 1.04
C THR A 35 38.02 66.55 1.03
N GLU A 36 37.53 67.49 0.20
CA GLU A 36 37.75 68.95 0.21
C GLU A 36 38.92 69.45 -0.65
N ILE A 37 38.83 70.51 -1.47
CA ILE A 37 37.82 71.56 -1.66
C ILE A 37 38.19 72.31 -2.97
N THR A 38 37.18 72.64 -3.80
CA THR A 38 37.00 73.82 -4.71
C THR A 38 38.11 74.21 -5.71
N THR A 39 37.86 74.67 -6.94
CA THR A 39 36.97 75.75 -7.41
C THR A 39 36.85 75.74 -8.94
N ASP A 40 35.64 76.06 -9.42
CA ASP A 40 35.27 76.93 -10.54
C ASP A 40 35.74 76.72 -12.00
N LYS A 41 34.69 76.54 -12.82
CA LYS A 41 34.25 77.35 -13.98
C LYS A 41 34.50 76.90 -15.42
N GLU A 42 33.37 76.99 -16.14
CA GLU A 42 33.15 77.39 -17.54
C GLU A 42 32.97 76.31 -18.62
N THR A 43 31.68 76.05 -18.88
CA THR A 43 30.96 76.16 -20.17
C THR A 43 31.52 75.45 -21.42
N SER A 44 30.72 74.55 -21.99
CA SER A 44 30.24 74.70 -23.39
C SER A 44 29.07 73.75 -23.67
N SER A 45 27.96 74.36 -24.10
CA SER A 45 26.75 73.74 -24.63
C SER A 45 26.90 73.41 -26.12
N THR A 46 26.35 72.28 -26.57
CA THR A 46 25.81 72.19 -27.94
C THR A 46 24.43 71.54 -27.92
N GLN A 47 23.46 72.29 -28.43
CA GLN A 47 22.06 71.92 -28.68
C GLN A 47 21.94 71.08 -29.97
N PRO A 48 20.79 70.41 -30.20
CA PRO A 48 20.58 69.46 -31.29
C PRO A 48 20.35 70.16 -32.64
N THR A 49 20.81 69.51 -33.70
CA THR A 49 20.67 69.95 -35.09
C THR A 49 19.22 69.85 -35.59
N ILE A 50 18.90 70.82 -36.44
CA ILE A 50 17.59 71.17 -36.98
C ILE A 50 17.05 70.09 -37.92
N LYS A 51 15.80 69.66 -37.68
CA LYS A 51 14.96 68.95 -38.65
C LYS A 51 14.69 69.85 -39.85
N THR A 52 15.26 69.53 -41.00
CA THR A 52 14.89 70.09 -42.30
C THR A 52 13.64 69.37 -42.83
N THR A 53 12.70 70.18 -43.33
CA THR A 53 11.41 69.77 -43.88
C THR A 53 11.58 69.00 -45.19
N LEU A 54 10.97 67.81 -45.28
CA LEU A 54 11.20 66.76 -46.31
C LEU A 54 10.41 67.02 -47.61
N LYS A 55 11.00 66.75 -48.79
CA LYS A 55 10.38 66.82 -50.13
C LYS A 55 10.22 65.43 -50.76
N ALA A 56 9.21 65.26 -51.63
CA ALA A 56 8.99 64.04 -52.41
C ALA A 56 10.17 63.71 -53.34
N GLY A 57 10.58 62.43 -53.38
CA GLY A 57 11.69 61.92 -54.21
C GLY A 57 13.05 61.80 -53.49
N GLN A 58 13.08 61.64 -52.16
CA GLN A 58 14.33 61.50 -51.41
C GLN A 58 15.11 60.24 -51.78
N ILE A 59 16.40 60.45 -52.04
CA ILE A 59 17.44 59.43 -52.20
C ILE A 59 18.46 59.69 -51.09
N GLN A 60 18.77 58.68 -50.29
CA GLN A 60 19.76 58.71 -49.22
C GLN A 60 20.30 57.29 -48.99
N SER A 61 21.37 57.15 -48.19
CA SER A 61 21.97 55.84 -47.96
C SER A 61 21.06 54.92 -47.13
N PHE A 62 21.27 53.61 -47.17
CA PHE A 62 20.55 52.70 -46.27
C PHE A 62 20.82 53.04 -44.80
N ASN A 63 22.06 53.38 -44.42
CA ASN A 63 22.39 53.84 -43.06
C ASN A 63 21.60 55.10 -42.63
N ASP A 64 21.24 55.97 -43.56
CA ASP A 64 20.41 57.15 -43.25
C ASP A 64 18.91 56.79 -43.14
N TRP A 65 18.45 55.78 -43.89
CA TRP A 65 17.07 55.28 -43.81
C TRP A 65 16.81 54.42 -42.56
N PHE A 66 17.81 53.64 -42.15
CA PHE A 66 17.72 52.62 -41.11
C PHE A 66 18.80 52.88 -40.06
N PRO A 67 18.47 53.45 -38.89
CA PRO A 67 19.47 53.88 -37.90
C PRO A 67 20.29 52.76 -37.24
N ASP A 68 19.82 51.52 -37.27
CA ASP A 68 20.56 50.34 -36.79
C ASP A 68 21.44 49.81 -37.92
N ASP A 69 22.77 49.82 -37.72
CA ASP A 69 23.76 49.44 -38.74
C ASP A 69 23.53 48.01 -39.28
N ASN A 70 23.11 47.08 -38.42
CA ASN A 70 22.83 45.72 -38.84
C ASN A 70 21.55 45.68 -39.66
N PHE A 71 20.49 46.40 -39.24
CA PHE A 71 19.25 46.47 -40.02
C PHE A 71 19.47 47.12 -41.38
N ALA A 72 20.21 48.23 -41.44
CA ALA A 72 20.61 48.89 -42.68
C ALA A 72 21.35 47.94 -43.63
N SER A 73 22.28 47.16 -43.08
CA SER A 73 23.06 46.17 -43.84
C SER A 73 22.19 45.05 -44.40
N GLU A 74 21.25 44.52 -43.61
CA GLU A 74 20.33 43.47 -44.06
C GLU A 74 19.36 43.98 -45.13
N VAL A 75 18.83 45.20 -44.98
CA VAL A 75 17.96 45.79 -46.01
C VAL A 75 18.75 46.08 -47.28
N ALA A 76 19.98 46.58 -47.19
CA ALA A 76 20.85 46.80 -48.35
C ALA A 76 21.15 45.48 -49.08
N ALA A 77 21.46 44.42 -48.32
CA ALA A 77 21.70 43.08 -48.87
C ALA A 77 20.46 42.53 -49.60
N ALA A 78 19.24 42.83 -49.11
CA ALA A 78 17.99 42.45 -49.78
C ALA A 78 17.80 43.11 -51.16
N PHE A 79 18.50 44.22 -51.43
CA PHE A 79 18.59 44.87 -52.74
C PHE A 79 19.89 44.55 -53.49
N GLU A 80 20.73 43.64 -52.98
CA GLU A 80 22.08 43.36 -53.50
C GLU A 80 23.00 44.59 -53.52
N MET A 81 22.83 45.48 -52.54
CA MET A 81 23.56 46.74 -52.38
C MET A 81 24.38 46.75 -51.08
N GLN A 82 25.28 47.73 -50.94
CA GLN A 82 25.99 48.01 -49.70
C GLN A 82 25.22 49.05 -48.86
N ALA A 83 25.40 49.04 -47.54
CA ALA A 83 24.67 49.93 -46.63
C ALA A 83 24.94 51.44 -46.89
N THR A 84 26.06 51.77 -47.52
CA THR A 84 26.42 53.14 -47.93
C THR A 84 25.81 53.58 -49.26
N ASP A 85 25.29 52.64 -50.06
CA ASP A 85 24.67 52.96 -51.33
C ASP A 85 23.34 53.67 -51.11
N THR A 86 22.95 54.52 -52.06
CA THR A 86 21.74 55.34 -51.92
C THR A 86 20.55 54.72 -52.64
N ILE A 87 19.36 54.81 -52.02
CA ILE A 87 18.12 54.28 -52.56
C ILE A 87 16.96 55.27 -52.32
N SER A 88 15.99 55.30 -53.24
CA SER A 88 14.78 56.11 -53.10
C SER A 88 13.67 55.41 -52.32
N GLU A 89 12.75 56.18 -51.75
CA GLU A 89 11.55 55.64 -51.08
C GLU A 89 10.67 54.80 -52.03
N GLU A 90 10.57 55.17 -53.31
CA GLU A 90 9.83 54.39 -54.31
C GLU A 90 10.46 53.01 -54.54
N GLN A 91 11.80 52.93 -54.57
CA GLN A 91 12.52 51.67 -54.69
C GLN A 91 12.40 50.83 -53.40
N LEU A 92 12.51 51.45 -52.22
CA LEU A 92 12.28 50.78 -50.93
C LEU A 92 10.90 50.09 -50.89
N ALA A 93 9.87 50.75 -51.41
CA ALA A 93 8.52 50.22 -51.49
C ALA A 93 8.37 49.00 -52.45
N THR A 94 9.37 48.69 -53.29
CA THR A 94 9.33 47.50 -54.18
C THR A 94 9.74 46.21 -53.48
N LEU A 95 10.37 46.28 -52.29
CA LEU A 95 10.77 45.09 -51.56
C LEU A 95 9.55 44.35 -51.02
N THR A 96 9.38 43.09 -51.43
CA THR A 96 8.22 42.27 -51.07
C THR A 96 8.51 41.24 -49.99
N SER A 97 9.78 40.92 -49.74
CA SER A 97 10.22 39.99 -48.71
C SER A 97 11.51 40.49 -48.10
N LEU A 98 11.59 40.46 -46.77
CA LEU A 98 12.81 40.75 -46.02
C LEU A 98 13.04 39.63 -45.01
N ASP A 99 14.27 39.12 -44.98
CA ASP A 99 14.75 38.18 -43.98
C ASP A 99 16.03 38.74 -43.37
N CYS A 100 15.98 39.05 -42.09
CA CYS A 100 17.08 39.59 -41.29
C CYS A 100 17.24 38.80 -39.97
N HIS A 101 17.06 37.48 -40.03
CA HIS A 101 17.21 36.59 -38.87
C HIS A 101 18.66 36.50 -38.35
N TYR A 102 18.84 36.40 -37.02
CA TYR A 102 20.15 36.29 -36.35
C TYR A 102 21.15 37.44 -36.61
N SER A 103 20.66 38.64 -36.95
CA SER A 103 21.52 39.77 -37.33
C SER A 103 21.87 40.73 -36.19
N SER A 104 21.54 40.38 -34.94
CA SER A 104 21.77 41.23 -33.76
C SER A 104 21.12 42.62 -33.84
N ILE A 105 20.03 42.76 -34.58
CA ILE A 105 19.27 44.00 -34.75
C ILE A 105 18.55 44.34 -33.44
N ALA A 106 18.63 45.59 -33.00
CA ALA A 106 17.93 46.09 -31.82
C ALA A 106 16.80 47.06 -32.16
N ASP A 107 16.92 47.80 -33.27
CA ASP A 107 15.97 48.82 -33.70
C ASP A 107 15.55 48.60 -35.17
N MET A 108 14.24 48.51 -35.40
CA MET A 108 13.64 48.30 -36.72
C MET A 108 13.11 49.61 -37.34
N THR A 109 13.43 50.77 -36.75
CA THR A 109 13.04 52.08 -37.30
C THR A 109 13.48 52.20 -38.76
N GLY A 110 12.58 52.70 -39.61
CA GLY A 110 12.75 52.75 -41.07
C GLY A 110 11.95 51.66 -41.80
N ILE A 111 11.55 50.58 -41.10
CA ILE A 111 10.71 49.50 -41.67
C ILE A 111 9.41 50.04 -42.29
N GLU A 112 8.89 51.16 -41.81
CA GLU A 112 7.68 51.82 -42.32
C GLU A 112 7.81 52.32 -43.76
N LYS A 113 9.04 52.39 -44.29
CA LYS A 113 9.34 52.71 -45.70
C LYS A 113 9.26 51.50 -46.63
N LEU A 114 9.43 50.29 -46.11
CA LEU A 114 9.33 49.03 -46.86
C LEU A 114 7.85 48.60 -47.02
N THR A 115 7.03 49.47 -47.61
CA THR A 115 5.56 49.31 -47.67
C THR A 115 5.06 48.19 -48.59
N GLY A 116 5.93 47.69 -49.49
CA GLY A 116 5.65 46.54 -50.35
C GLY A 116 5.76 45.18 -49.66
N LEU A 117 6.27 45.13 -48.42
CA LEU A 117 6.54 43.87 -47.74
C LEU A 117 5.26 43.03 -47.57
N THR A 118 5.35 41.80 -48.06
CA THR A 118 4.36 40.73 -47.88
C THR A 118 4.87 39.66 -46.91
N LYS A 119 6.19 39.59 -46.71
CA LYS A 119 6.86 38.68 -45.79
C LYS A 119 7.97 39.41 -45.04
N LEU A 120 7.96 39.29 -43.70
CA LEU A 120 9.02 39.77 -42.83
C LEU A 120 9.46 38.65 -41.88
N ILE A 121 10.76 38.35 -41.89
CA ILE A 121 11.42 37.49 -40.90
C ILE A 121 12.47 38.33 -40.20
N CYS A 122 12.30 38.54 -38.90
CA CYS A 122 13.27 39.21 -38.03
C CYS A 122 13.55 38.37 -36.76
N THR A 123 13.48 37.04 -36.91
CA THR A 123 13.67 36.03 -35.86
C THR A 123 15.05 36.15 -35.20
N SER A 124 15.13 35.87 -33.89
CA SER A 124 16.39 35.79 -33.14
C SER A 124 17.23 37.07 -33.19
N ASN A 125 16.60 38.19 -32.88
CA ASN A 125 17.23 39.51 -32.76
C ASN A 125 17.04 40.07 -31.33
N ASN A 126 17.40 41.33 -31.13
CA ASN A 126 17.28 42.04 -29.85
C ASN A 126 16.15 43.08 -29.87
N ILE A 127 15.17 42.94 -30.77
CA ILE A 127 14.13 43.94 -31.03
C ILE A 127 13.22 44.09 -29.81
N THR A 128 13.03 45.33 -29.36
CA THR A 128 12.17 45.65 -28.19
C THR A 128 10.82 46.25 -28.57
N THR A 129 10.74 46.88 -29.74
CA THR A 129 9.54 47.46 -30.34
C THR A 129 9.55 47.22 -31.84
N LEU A 130 8.37 47.00 -32.43
CA LEU A 130 8.21 46.74 -33.86
C LEU A 130 6.92 47.42 -34.33
N ASP A 131 7.03 48.60 -34.95
CA ASP A 131 5.90 49.31 -35.54
C ASP A 131 5.73 48.89 -37.01
N LEU A 132 4.65 48.16 -37.30
CA LEU A 132 4.31 47.68 -38.64
C LEU A 132 3.08 48.38 -39.21
N SER A 133 2.67 49.53 -38.65
CA SER A 133 1.44 50.23 -39.02
C SER A 133 1.37 50.65 -40.50
N LYS A 134 2.51 50.71 -41.20
CA LYS A 134 2.60 51.00 -42.65
C LYS A 134 2.79 49.76 -43.53
N ASN A 135 3.19 48.62 -42.97
CA ASN A 135 3.46 47.38 -43.70
C ASN A 135 2.18 46.54 -43.89
N THR A 136 1.07 47.18 -44.24
CA THR A 136 -0.29 46.58 -44.32
C THR A 136 -0.46 45.48 -45.37
N ASN A 137 0.55 45.27 -46.23
CA ASN A 137 0.60 44.18 -47.20
C ASN A 137 1.14 42.86 -46.63
N LEU A 138 1.62 42.85 -45.38
CA LEU A 138 2.16 41.65 -44.75
C LEU A 138 1.11 40.53 -44.67
N THR A 139 1.54 39.38 -45.16
CA THR A 139 0.82 38.09 -45.09
C THR A 139 1.54 37.11 -44.17
N TYR A 140 2.84 37.31 -43.95
CA TYR A 140 3.72 36.48 -43.14
C TYR A 140 4.60 37.35 -42.25
N LEU A 141 4.50 37.15 -40.94
CA LEU A 141 5.35 37.79 -39.94
C LEU A 141 5.96 36.74 -39.01
N ALA A 142 7.29 36.64 -39.01
CA ALA A 142 8.04 35.92 -37.99
C ALA A 142 8.95 36.90 -37.25
N CYS A 143 8.62 37.18 -36.00
CA CYS A 143 9.35 38.05 -35.09
C CYS A 143 9.68 37.31 -33.77
N ASP A 144 9.81 35.99 -33.84
CA ASP A 144 10.09 35.14 -32.70
C ASP A 144 11.51 35.32 -32.16
N SER A 145 11.74 34.90 -30.91
CA SER A 145 13.03 35.01 -30.21
C SER A 145 13.56 36.45 -30.18
N ASN A 146 12.72 37.38 -29.74
CA ASN A 146 13.04 38.80 -29.57
C ASN A 146 12.73 39.27 -28.14
N LYS A 147 12.72 40.59 -27.91
CA LYS A 147 12.46 41.20 -26.60
C LYS A 147 11.20 42.07 -26.62
N LEU A 148 10.26 41.79 -27.54
CA LEU A 148 9.04 42.56 -27.71
C LEU A 148 8.18 42.50 -26.45
N THR A 149 7.74 43.66 -25.96
CA THR A 149 6.81 43.76 -24.82
C THR A 149 5.37 43.99 -25.26
N ASN A 150 5.21 44.49 -26.49
CA ASN A 150 3.96 44.67 -27.20
C ASN A 150 4.18 44.36 -28.70
N LEU A 151 3.09 44.07 -29.39
CA LEU A 151 3.07 43.88 -30.84
C LEU A 151 1.66 44.21 -31.32
N ASP A 152 1.54 45.24 -32.18
CA ASP A 152 0.27 45.60 -32.80
C ASP A 152 0.21 45.05 -34.23
N VAL A 153 -0.62 44.04 -34.42
CA VAL A 153 -0.90 43.42 -35.73
C VAL A 153 -2.27 43.81 -36.28
N THR A 154 -3.01 44.69 -35.59
CA THR A 154 -4.36 45.08 -36.02
C THR A 154 -4.42 45.77 -37.39
N PRO A 155 -3.38 46.50 -37.86
CA PRO A 155 -3.35 47.04 -39.23
C PRO A 155 -3.10 45.96 -40.30
N LEU A 156 -2.58 44.79 -39.92
CA LEU A 156 -2.11 43.74 -40.83
C LEU A 156 -3.26 42.79 -41.22
N THR A 157 -4.34 43.35 -41.78
CA THR A 157 -5.59 42.60 -42.08
C THR A 157 -5.43 41.44 -43.09
N LYS A 158 -4.32 41.41 -43.83
CA LYS A 158 -3.96 40.33 -44.78
C LYS A 158 -3.10 39.23 -44.16
N LEU A 159 -2.78 39.32 -42.87
CA LEU A 159 -1.88 38.38 -42.19
C LEU A 159 -2.50 36.98 -42.14
N THR A 160 -1.72 35.99 -42.60
CA THR A 160 -2.09 34.57 -42.63
C THR A 160 -1.21 33.72 -41.73
N TYR A 161 0.00 34.20 -41.44
CA TYR A 161 1.00 33.54 -40.60
C TYR A 161 1.58 34.56 -39.62
N LEU A 162 1.46 34.28 -38.33
CA LEU A 162 2.07 35.05 -37.26
C LEU A 162 2.86 34.13 -36.32
N ASN A 163 4.18 34.34 -36.27
CA ASN A 163 5.03 33.76 -35.23
C ASN A 163 5.66 34.87 -34.40
N CYS A 164 5.23 34.97 -33.13
CA CYS A 164 5.78 35.89 -32.13
C CYS A 164 6.24 35.14 -30.86
N ASP A 165 6.58 33.86 -31.01
CA ASP A 165 7.13 33.01 -29.96
C ASP A 165 8.35 33.63 -29.27
N THR A 166 8.57 33.34 -27.99
CA THR A 166 9.77 33.72 -27.23
C THR A 166 9.98 35.23 -27.27
N ASN A 167 8.96 35.93 -26.77
CA ASN A 167 8.97 37.37 -26.53
C ASN A 167 8.52 37.63 -25.08
N LYS A 168 8.22 38.88 -24.75
CA LYS A 168 7.75 39.31 -23.43
C LYS A 168 6.35 39.90 -23.50
N LEU A 169 5.54 39.43 -24.46
CA LEU A 169 4.18 39.92 -24.66
C LEU A 169 3.31 39.58 -23.44
N THR A 170 2.51 40.56 -23.01
CA THR A 170 1.50 40.37 -21.96
C THR A 170 0.09 40.27 -22.54
N LYS A 171 -0.10 40.76 -23.78
CA LYS A 171 -1.30 40.69 -24.59
C LYS A 171 -0.91 40.61 -26.07
N ILE A 172 -1.77 40.02 -26.87
CA ILE A 172 -1.72 40.06 -28.33
C ILE A 172 -3.16 40.13 -28.83
N ASP A 173 -3.46 41.10 -29.69
CA ASP A 173 -4.78 41.26 -30.30
C ASP A 173 -4.71 40.82 -31.76
N VAL A 174 -5.36 39.70 -32.07
CA VAL A 174 -5.45 39.11 -33.40
C VAL A 174 -6.86 39.26 -34.01
N SER A 175 -7.73 40.06 -33.40
CA SER A 175 -9.15 40.19 -33.79
C SER A 175 -9.35 40.75 -35.20
N GLN A 176 -8.38 41.52 -35.70
CA GLN A 176 -8.42 42.14 -37.03
C GLN A 176 -7.69 41.33 -38.11
N ASN A 177 -7.29 40.09 -37.81
CA ASN A 177 -6.57 39.22 -38.73
C ASN A 177 -7.41 37.97 -39.11
N PRO A 178 -8.57 38.15 -39.78
CA PRO A 178 -9.51 37.05 -40.05
C PRO A 178 -8.98 35.97 -41.00
N LEU A 179 -7.89 36.25 -41.71
CA LEU A 179 -7.23 35.31 -42.62
C LEU A 179 -6.12 34.49 -41.95
N LEU A 180 -5.88 34.64 -40.63
CA LEU A 180 -4.89 33.86 -39.92
C LEU A 180 -5.19 32.36 -40.01
N THR A 181 -4.17 31.62 -40.44
CA THR A 181 -4.15 30.14 -40.52
C THR A 181 -3.16 29.55 -39.51
N TYR A 182 -2.07 30.26 -39.24
CA TYR A 182 -1.05 29.88 -38.26
C TYR A 182 -0.84 31.01 -37.26
N LEU A 183 -1.00 30.69 -35.97
CA LEU A 183 -0.66 31.59 -34.86
C LEU A 183 0.22 30.84 -33.86
N ASN A 184 1.47 31.29 -33.74
CA ASN A 184 2.35 30.89 -32.65
C ASN A 184 2.68 32.11 -31.78
N CYS A 185 2.16 32.09 -30.55
CA CYS A 185 2.44 33.07 -29.51
C CYS A 185 3.01 32.40 -28.25
N ALA A 186 3.69 31.28 -28.43
CA ALA A 186 4.30 30.51 -27.35
C ALA A 186 5.37 31.28 -26.57
N ARG A 187 5.73 30.78 -25.39
CA ARG A 187 6.82 31.29 -24.53
C ARG A 187 6.77 32.82 -24.33
N ASN A 188 5.56 33.35 -24.18
CA ASN A 188 5.28 34.73 -23.79
C ASN A 188 4.78 34.76 -22.34
N THR A 189 4.14 35.86 -21.93
CA THR A 189 3.54 36.01 -20.59
C THR A 189 2.05 36.31 -20.65
N LEU A 190 1.37 35.80 -21.69
CA LEU A 190 -0.06 36.01 -21.91
C LEU A 190 -0.88 35.39 -20.77
N THR A 191 -1.98 36.05 -20.43
CA THR A 191 -2.97 35.55 -19.44
C THR A 191 -4.24 35.04 -20.09
N GLU A 192 -4.48 35.44 -21.34
CA GLU A 192 -5.60 35.07 -22.18
C GLU A 192 -5.15 35.17 -23.64
N ILE A 193 -5.85 34.45 -24.52
CA ILE A 193 -5.73 34.57 -25.97
C ILE A 193 -7.12 34.42 -26.55
N ASP A 194 -7.60 35.44 -27.26
CA ASP A 194 -8.88 35.42 -27.96
C ASP A 194 -8.61 35.17 -29.45
N VAL A 195 -9.03 34.00 -29.92
CA VAL A 195 -8.96 33.60 -31.34
C VAL A 195 -10.32 33.56 -32.01
N SER A 196 -11.40 34.02 -31.35
CA SER A 196 -12.78 33.86 -31.82
C SER A 196 -13.06 34.42 -33.23
N HIS A 197 -12.27 35.39 -33.68
CA HIS A 197 -12.39 36.02 -35.00
C HIS A 197 -11.51 35.35 -36.07
N ASN A 198 -10.60 34.45 -35.70
CA ASN A 198 -9.67 33.75 -36.57
C ASN A 198 -10.25 32.38 -36.96
N THR A 199 -11.37 32.38 -37.69
CA THR A 199 -12.11 31.14 -38.04
C THR A 199 -11.38 30.24 -39.03
N GLN A 200 -10.37 30.76 -39.72
CA GLN A 200 -9.53 30.04 -40.68
C GLN A 200 -8.32 29.35 -40.05
N LEU A 201 -8.16 29.43 -38.72
CA LEU A 201 -6.99 28.92 -38.02
C LEU A 201 -6.89 27.39 -38.14
N THR A 202 -5.76 26.91 -38.65
CA THR A 202 -5.41 25.49 -38.76
C THR A 202 -4.40 25.07 -37.69
N GLU A 203 -3.57 26.00 -37.24
CA GLU A 203 -2.57 25.76 -36.21
C GLU A 203 -2.55 26.88 -35.18
N LEU A 204 -2.70 26.49 -33.91
CA LEU A 204 -2.59 27.37 -32.75
C LEU A 204 -1.55 26.80 -31.80
N ASP A 205 -0.50 27.57 -31.58
CA ASP A 205 0.47 27.32 -30.53
C ASP A 205 0.49 28.50 -29.54
N CYS A 206 0.02 28.24 -28.32
CA CYS A 206 0.09 29.16 -27.19
C CYS A 206 0.80 28.55 -25.98
N HIS A 207 1.68 27.57 -26.21
CA HIS A 207 2.36 26.85 -25.15
C HIS A 207 3.31 27.73 -24.32
N LEU A 208 3.62 27.29 -23.09
CA LEU A 208 4.57 27.96 -22.19
C LEU A 208 4.25 29.45 -21.88
N ASN A 209 3.00 29.89 -22.04
CA ASN A 209 2.52 31.18 -21.53
C ASN A 209 2.29 31.16 -20.01
N LYS A 210 2.22 29.97 -19.40
CA LYS A 210 2.19 29.68 -17.95
C LYS A 210 0.98 30.19 -17.18
N LYS A 211 0.20 31.11 -17.74
CA LYS A 211 -0.89 31.83 -17.04
C LYS A 211 -2.23 31.80 -17.75
N ILE A 212 -2.33 31.23 -18.95
CA ILE A 212 -3.61 31.09 -19.65
C ILE A 212 -4.49 30.12 -18.85
N THR A 213 -5.68 30.57 -18.46
CA THR A 213 -6.62 29.77 -17.63
C THR A 213 -7.83 29.26 -18.41
N LYS A 214 -8.11 29.88 -19.56
CA LYS A 214 -9.22 29.55 -20.45
C LYS A 214 -8.74 29.68 -21.88
N LEU A 215 -9.17 28.75 -22.72
CA LEU A 215 -8.93 28.75 -24.15
C LEU A 215 -10.22 28.27 -24.82
N ASP A 216 -10.80 29.13 -25.64
CA ASP A 216 -11.97 28.78 -26.46
C ASP A 216 -11.51 28.61 -27.90
N VAL A 217 -11.58 27.38 -28.40
CA VAL A 217 -11.26 27.01 -29.78
C VAL A 217 -12.50 26.55 -30.55
N THR A 218 -13.69 26.72 -29.98
CA THR A 218 -14.93 26.23 -30.60
C THR A 218 -15.25 26.87 -31.95
N PRO A 219 -14.89 28.15 -32.25
CA PRO A 219 -15.04 28.72 -33.58
C PRO A 219 -14.02 28.21 -34.62
N GLN A 220 -12.89 27.63 -34.20
CA GLN A 220 -11.78 27.19 -35.05
C GLN A 220 -12.03 25.80 -35.65
N THR A 221 -13.10 25.65 -36.43
CA THR A 221 -13.50 24.35 -37.01
C THR A 221 -12.47 23.75 -37.98
N GLN A 222 -11.54 24.56 -38.48
CA GLN A 222 -10.44 24.16 -39.37
C GLN A 222 -9.16 23.72 -38.64
N LEU A 223 -9.15 23.74 -37.31
CA LEU A 223 -7.96 23.46 -36.50
C LEU A 223 -7.51 22.00 -36.67
N THR A 224 -6.26 21.81 -37.09
CA THR A 224 -5.60 20.51 -37.25
C THR A 224 -4.53 20.27 -36.18
N THR A 225 -3.91 21.34 -35.67
CA THR A 225 -2.88 21.30 -34.64
C THR A 225 -3.20 22.28 -33.52
N LEU A 226 -3.21 21.79 -32.29
CA LEU A 226 -3.33 22.61 -31.10
C LEU A 226 -2.21 22.24 -30.11
N ASP A 227 -1.38 23.22 -29.76
CA ASP A 227 -0.50 23.15 -28.60
C ASP A 227 -0.86 24.26 -27.60
N CYS A 228 -1.42 23.86 -26.47
CA CYS A 228 -1.73 24.76 -25.37
C CYS A 228 -1.04 24.32 -24.07
N SER A 229 0.06 23.56 -24.19
CA SER A 229 0.78 22.98 -23.06
C SER A 229 1.42 24.03 -22.13
N PHE A 230 1.77 23.61 -20.91
CA PHE A 230 2.40 24.47 -19.90
C PHE A 230 1.61 25.77 -19.60
N ASN A 231 0.31 25.62 -19.36
CA ASN A 231 -0.59 26.70 -18.99
C ASN A 231 -1.33 26.35 -17.68
N LYS A 232 -2.48 26.97 -17.43
CA LYS A 232 -3.34 26.76 -16.25
C LYS A 232 -4.78 26.47 -16.67
N ILE A 233 -4.97 25.94 -17.88
CA ILE A 233 -6.29 25.61 -18.44
C ILE A 233 -6.95 24.56 -17.56
N THR A 234 -8.23 24.76 -17.25
CA THR A 234 -9.01 23.87 -16.37
C THR A 234 -10.09 23.08 -17.10
N ALA A 235 -10.52 23.58 -18.25
CA ALA A 235 -11.45 22.95 -19.16
C ALA A 235 -11.04 23.30 -20.59
N LEU A 236 -11.11 22.31 -21.48
CA LEU A 236 -10.78 22.45 -22.89
C LEU A 236 -11.88 21.75 -23.70
N ASP A 237 -12.62 22.53 -24.49
CA ASP A 237 -13.65 22.01 -25.40
C ASP A 237 -13.09 21.97 -26.81
N VAL A 238 -12.85 20.76 -27.31
CA VAL A 238 -12.37 20.49 -28.67
C VAL A 238 -13.44 19.82 -29.55
N SER A 239 -14.70 19.83 -29.13
CA SER A 239 -15.79 19.09 -29.79
C SER A 239 -16.09 19.59 -31.21
N GLN A 240 -15.79 20.85 -31.51
CA GLN A 240 -15.99 21.45 -32.83
C GLN A 240 -14.77 21.28 -33.76
N ASN A 241 -13.60 20.92 -33.21
CA ASN A 241 -12.34 20.78 -33.94
C ASN A 241 -12.21 19.37 -34.53
N LYS A 242 -13.14 18.99 -35.40
CA LYS A 242 -13.25 17.62 -35.95
C LYS A 242 -12.07 17.20 -36.85
N LEU A 243 -11.32 18.17 -37.35
CA LEU A 243 -10.13 17.96 -38.18
C LEU A 243 -8.83 17.88 -37.35
N LEU A 244 -8.94 17.94 -36.01
CA LEU A 244 -7.77 17.91 -35.14
C LEU A 244 -7.02 16.59 -35.31
N ASN A 245 -5.75 16.71 -35.66
CA ASN A 245 -4.82 15.61 -35.91
C ASN A 245 -3.76 15.50 -34.82
N ARG A 246 -3.31 16.64 -34.29
CA ARG A 246 -2.35 16.75 -33.18
C ARG A 246 -2.92 17.61 -32.07
N LEU A 247 -3.04 17.03 -30.88
CA LEU A 247 -3.40 17.74 -29.66
C LEU A 247 -2.28 17.56 -28.62
N ASN A 248 -1.67 18.67 -28.22
CA ASN A 248 -0.89 18.76 -27.00
C ASN A 248 -1.56 19.72 -26.01
N CYS A 249 -2.02 19.17 -24.90
CA CYS A 249 -2.60 19.93 -23.79
C CYS A 249 -1.92 19.60 -22.45
N ASP A 250 -0.68 19.11 -22.49
CA ASP A 250 0.09 18.70 -21.33
C ASP A 250 0.32 19.84 -20.32
N THR A 251 0.64 19.49 -19.08
CA THR A 251 1.01 20.45 -18.02
C THR A 251 -0.02 21.57 -17.86
N ASN A 252 -1.27 21.16 -17.60
CA ASN A 252 -2.41 22.04 -17.34
C ASN A 252 -3.14 21.58 -16.05
N ASN A 253 -4.38 22.02 -15.84
CA ASN A 253 -5.23 21.60 -14.73
C ASN A 253 -6.56 21.00 -15.23
N ILE A 254 -6.54 20.39 -16.41
CA ILE A 254 -7.74 19.82 -17.04
C ILE A 254 -8.21 18.63 -16.21
N THR A 255 -9.50 18.61 -15.87
CA THR A 255 -10.12 17.56 -15.04
C THR A 255 -10.98 16.60 -15.86
N LYS A 256 -11.44 17.04 -17.03
CA LYS A 256 -12.19 16.25 -18.00
C LYS A 256 -11.82 16.70 -19.40
N LEU A 257 -11.63 15.73 -20.29
CA LEU A 257 -11.30 15.95 -21.70
C LEU A 257 -12.19 15.03 -22.54
N ASP A 258 -13.13 15.60 -23.30
CA ASP A 258 -13.99 14.86 -24.22
C ASP A 258 -13.40 14.92 -25.63
N LEU A 259 -13.04 13.75 -26.17
CA LEU A 259 -12.39 13.61 -27.47
C LEU A 259 -13.27 12.85 -28.48
N ASN A 260 -14.55 12.61 -28.18
CA ASN A 260 -15.44 11.77 -28.99
C ASN A 260 -15.64 12.26 -30.43
N GLN A 261 -15.41 13.54 -30.69
CA GLN A 261 -15.53 14.13 -32.03
C GLN A 261 -14.20 14.23 -32.79
N ASN A 262 -13.07 13.98 -32.12
CA ASN A 262 -11.72 14.18 -32.65
C ASN A 262 -11.13 12.87 -33.21
N ILE A 263 -11.95 12.09 -33.92
CA ILE A 263 -11.65 10.72 -34.38
C ILE A 263 -10.46 10.61 -35.37
N GLN A 264 -9.92 11.74 -35.82
CA GLN A 264 -8.76 11.83 -36.74
C GLN A 264 -7.43 12.09 -36.01
N LEU A 265 -7.44 12.18 -34.67
CA LEU A 265 -6.22 12.35 -33.89
C LEU A 265 -5.23 11.20 -34.16
N THR A 266 -3.99 11.56 -34.47
CA THR A 266 -2.86 10.64 -34.56
C THR A 266 -1.87 10.84 -33.41
N PHE A 267 -1.85 12.04 -32.82
CA PHE A 267 -1.01 12.39 -31.68
C PHE A 267 -1.86 13.03 -30.59
N LEU A 268 -1.81 12.45 -29.38
CA LEU A 268 -2.43 12.99 -28.18
C LEU A 268 -1.41 13.01 -27.04
N ASP A 269 -1.14 14.19 -26.52
CA ASP A 269 -0.49 14.37 -25.22
C ASP A 269 -1.42 15.18 -24.30
N CYS A 270 -1.89 14.50 -23.26
CA CYS A 270 -2.68 15.09 -22.18
C CYS A 270 -2.03 14.84 -20.81
N SER A 271 -0.71 14.62 -20.80
CA SER A 271 0.04 14.33 -19.58
C SER A 271 0.06 15.52 -18.60
N SER A 272 0.42 15.27 -17.34
CA SER A 272 0.53 16.30 -16.29
C SER A 272 -0.74 17.15 -16.14
N ASN A 273 -1.89 16.48 -16.05
CA ASN A 273 -3.20 17.09 -15.82
C ASN A 273 -3.85 16.49 -14.55
N LYS A 274 -5.18 16.57 -14.44
CA LYS A 274 -5.96 16.03 -13.31
C LYS A 274 -7.10 15.15 -13.81
N LEU A 275 -6.87 14.45 -14.91
CA LEU A 275 -7.86 13.56 -15.52
C LEU A 275 -8.05 12.33 -14.63
N THR A 276 -9.31 12.08 -14.23
CA THR A 276 -9.69 10.88 -13.46
C THR A 276 -10.17 9.74 -14.35
N GLU A 277 -10.61 10.08 -15.56
CA GLU A 277 -11.05 9.19 -16.62
C GLU A 277 -10.67 9.81 -17.97
N ILE A 278 -10.49 8.97 -18.99
CA ILE A 278 -10.36 9.39 -20.39
C ILE A 278 -10.90 8.29 -21.29
N ASP A 279 -11.74 8.66 -22.25
CA ASP A 279 -12.21 7.75 -23.30
C ASP A 279 -11.46 8.04 -24.60
N VAL A 280 -10.58 7.11 -24.96
CA VAL A 280 -9.82 7.15 -26.23
C VAL A 280 -10.34 6.14 -27.24
N THR A 281 -11.37 5.37 -26.91
CA THR A 281 -11.88 4.29 -27.77
C THR A 281 -12.33 4.76 -29.17
N PRO A 282 -12.82 6.00 -29.39
CA PRO A 282 -13.13 6.49 -30.74
C PRO A 282 -11.90 6.84 -31.57
N LEU A 283 -10.72 7.00 -30.95
CA LEU A 283 -9.52 7.60 -31.55
C LEU A 283 -8.65 6.56 -32.28
N THR A 284 -9.27 5.74 -33.13
CA THR A 284 -8.66 4.59 -33.81
C THR A 284 -7.43 4.90 -34.70
N GLN A 285 -7.15 6.18 -34.96
CA GLN A 285 -6.02 6.63 -35.74
C GLN A 285 -4.78 6.98 -34.90
N LEU A 286 -4.87 6.94 -33.56
CA LEU A 286 -3.75 7.27 -32.68
C LEU A 286 -2.54 6.36 -32.93
N THR A 287 -1.39 7.00 -33.10
CA THR A 287 -0.07 6.36 -33.15
C THR A 287 0.76 6.71 -31.92
N TYR A 288 0.54 7.89 -31.33
CA TYR A 288 1.20 8.35 -30.12
C TYR A 288 0.15 8.80 -29.10
N PHE A 289 0.25 8.24 -27.89
CA PHE A 289 -0.61 8.62 -26.78
C PHE A 289 0.20 8.74 -25.49
N ASP A 290 0.20 9.94 -24.90
CA ASP A 290 0.77 10.20 -23.58
C ASP A 290 -0.32 10.75 -22.64
N CYS A 291 -0.58 9.99 -21.57
CA CYS A 291 -1.51 10.36 -20.50
C CYS A 291 -0.84 10.39 -19.11
N SER A 292 0.49 10.40 -19.09
CA SER A 292 1.31 10.34 -17.89
C SER A 292 0.92 11.41 -16.85
N VAL A 293 1.18 11.17 -15.57
CA VAL A 293 0.95 12.13 -14.47
C VAL A 293 -0.51 12.60 -14.46
N ASN A 294 -1.43 11.64 -14.52
CA ASN A 294 -2.86 11.83 -14.29
C ASN A 294 -3.35 10.75 -13.31
N PRO A 295 -4.30 11.06 -12.41
CA PRO A 295 -4.89 10.09 -11.49
C PRO A 295 -5.91 9.14 -12.17
N LEU A 296 -5.56 8.62 -13.37
CA LEU A 296 -6.36 7.63 -14.09
C LEU A 296 -6.29 6.29 -13.37
N THR A 297 -7.43 5.64 -13.17
CA THR A 297 -7.51 4.31 -12.53
C THR A 297 -7.74 3.15 -13.51
N GLU A 298 -8.27 3.48 -14.68
CA GLU A 298 -8.55 2.56 -15.78
C GLU A 298 -8.20 3.26 -17.10
N LEU A 299 -7.79 2.47 -18.10
CA LEU A 299 -7.51 2.96 -19.44
C LEU A 299 -7.74 1.86 -20.47
N ASP A 300 -8.67 2.09 -21.40
CA ASP A 300 -8.95 1.19 -22.53
C ASP A 300 -8.23 1.68 -23.79
N VAL A 301 -7.22 0.93 -24.23
CA VAL A 301 -6.47 1.16 -25.46
C VAL A 301 -6.75 0.10 -26.55
N SER A 302 -7.75 -0.76 -26.35
CA SER A 302 -8.00 -1.93 -27.21
C SER A 302 -8.32 -1.58 -28.66
N THR A 303 -8.95 -0.42 -28.90
CA THR A 303 -9.29 0.04 -30.27
C THR A 303 -8.11 0.70 -30.98
N LEU A 304 -7.03 1.02 -30.27
CA LEU A 304 -5.87 1.76 -30.77
C LEU A 304 -4.88 0.83 -31.50
N SER A 305 -5.35 0.13 -32.52
CA SER A 305 -4.55 -0.86 -33.29
C SER A 305 -3.34 -0.29 -34.03
N LYS A 306 -3.27 1.04 -34.21
CA LYS A 306 -2.14 1.76 -34.84
C LYS A 306 -1.15 2.34 -33.83
N LEU A 307 -1.37 2.14 -32.53
CA LEU A 307 -0.56 2.72 -31.48
C LEU A 307 0.87 2.17 -31.54
N THR A 308 1.84 3.07 -31.64
CA THR A 308 3.28 2.74 -31.63
C THR A 308 3.95 3.19 -30.33
N THR A 309 3.40 4.22 -29.68
CA THR A 309 3.93 4.79 -28.44
C THR A 309 2.80 5.00 -27.45
N LEU A 310 2.94 4.40 -26.26
CA LEU A 310 2.06 4.60 -25.12
C LEU A 310 2.89 5.00 -23.90
N HIS A 311 2.60 6.18 -23.37
CA HIS A 311 3.11 6.60 -22.07
C HIS A 311 1.96 6.81 -21.10
N CYS A 312 2.06 6.18 -19.94
CA CYS A 312 1.14 6.34 -18.81
C CYS A 312 1.91 6.40 -17.49
N ILE A 313 3.09 7.02 -17.51
CA ILE A 313 4.00 7.18 -16.37
C ILE A 313 3.25 7.84 -15.20
N GLN A 314 3.45 7.36 -13.97
CA GLN A 314 2.85 7.91 -12.75
C GLN A 314 1.33 8.06 -12.82
N THR A 315 0.65 7.06 -13.37
CA THR A 315 -0.80 6.92 -13.30
C THR A 315 -1.21 5.97 -12.17
N ASP A 316 -2.51 5.98 -11.84
CA ASP A 316 -3.11 5.18 -10.77
C ASP A 316 -3.76 3.89 -11.28
N LEU A 317 -3.36 3.42 -12.48
CA LEU A 317 -3.97 2.30 -13.20
C LEU A 317 -3.90 0.99 -12.41
N LEU A 318 -5.02 0.30 -12.33
CA LEU A 318 -5.11 -1.02 -11.69
C LEU A 318 -4.64 -2.15 -12.62
N GLU A 319 -4.91 -2.00 -13.91
CA GLU A 319 -4.59 -2.95 -14.97
C GLU A 319 -4.38 -2.20 -16.29
N ILE A 320 -3.77 -2.89 -17.26
CA ILE A 320 -3.63 -2.40 -18.64
C ILE A 320 -3.65 -3.58 -19.61
N ASP A 321 -4.58 -3.56 -20.58
CA ASP A 321 -4.62 -4.53 -21.66
C ASP A 321 -3.92 -3.97 -22.91
N LEU A 322 -2.76 -4.55 -23.24
CA LEU A 322 -1.98 -4.18 -24.43
C LEU A 322 -2.14 -5.18 -25.58
N THR A 323 -2.96 -6.22 -25.42
CA THR A 323 -2.99 -7.39 -26.34
C THR A 323 -3.45 -7.02 -27.75
N HIS A 324 -4.22 -5.95 -27.89
CA HIS A 324 -4.73 -5.45 -29.16
C HIS A 324 -3.78 -4.46 -29.86
N ASN A 325 -2.74 -3.96 -29.16
CA ASN A 325 -1.80 -2.96 -29.66
C ASN A 325 -0.57 -3.62 -30.30
N THR A 326 -0.77 -4.46 -31.31
CA THR A 326 0.30 -5.30 -31.90
C THR A 326 1.42 -4.50 -32.60
N GLN A 327 1.21 -3.21 -32.85
CA GLN A 327 2.18 -2.28 -33.45
C GLN A 327 2.98 -1.50 -32.40
N LEU A 328 2.77 -1.74 -31.10
CA LEU A 328 3.42 -1.01 -30.02
C LEU A 328 4.94 -1.24 -30.03
N ILE A 329 5.69 -0.12 -30.00
CA ILE A 329 7.16 -0.08 -30.05
C ILE A 329 7.71 0.43 -28.72
N TYR A 330 7.05 1.44 -28.13
CA TYR A 330 7.44 2.08 -26.88
C TYR A 330 6.30 1.98 -25.87
N PHE A 331 6.56 1.34 -24.74
CA PHE A 331 5.65 1.36 -23.60
C PHE A 331 6.39 1.87 -22.36
N GLN A 332 5.93 3.01 -21.82
CA GLN A 332 6.49 3.61 -20.60
C GLN A 332 5.39 3.81 -19.56
N ALA A 333 5.51 3.09 -18.46
CA ALA A 333 4.58 3.02 -17.35
C ALA A 333 5.31 3.09 -15.99
N GLU A 334 6.47 3.75 -15.94
CA GLU A 334 7.19 4.01 -14.68
C GLU A 334 6.23 4.59 -13.64
N GLY A 335 6.23 4.07 -12.42
CA GLY A 335 5.42 4.60 -11.32
C GLY A 335 3.96 4.12 -11.32
N CYS A 336 3.55 3.21 -12.21
CA CYS A 336 2.22 2.59 -12.20
C CYS A 336 2.09 1.50 -11.10
N ARG A 337 2.19 1.93 -9.84
CA ARG A 337 2.36 1.05 -8.66
C ARG A 337 1.22 0.07 -8.40
N LYS A 338 0.05 0.28 -8.99
CA LYS A 338 -1.14 -0.56 -8.76
C LYS A 338 -1.31 -1.65 -9.82
N ILE A 339 -0.58 -1.59 -10.93
CA ILE A 339 -0.53 -2.66 -11.92
C ILE A 339 0.18 -3.86 -11.29
N LYS A 340 -0.47 -5.02 -11.31
CA LYS A 340 0.05 -6.27 -10.74
C LYS A 340 0.35 -7.35 -11.77
N GLU A 341 -0.17 -7.18 -12.97
CA GLU A 341 0.03 -8.10 -14.09
C GLU A 341 0.24 -7.27 -15.35
N LEU A 342 1.10 -7.76 -16.25
CA LEU A 342 1.40 -7.10 -17.51
C LEU A 342 1.65 -8.16 -18.59
N ASP A 343 0.70 -8.28 -19.52
CA ASP A 343 0.86 -9.13 -20.71
C ASP A 343 1.38 -8.30 -21.89
N VAL A 344 2.63 -8.56 -22.28
CA VAL A 344 3.28 -7.99 -23.46
C VAL A 344 3.48 -8.99 -24.60
N THR A 345 2.90 -10.19 -24.50
CA THR A 345 3.16 -11.30 -25.43
C THR A 345 2.67 -11.02 -26.86
N HIS A 346 1.69 -10.13 -27.01
CA HIS A 346 1.15 -9.72 -28.31
C HIS A 346 1.91 -8.53 -28.92
N ASN A 347 2.74 -7.84 -28.14
CA ASN A 347 3.48 -6.65 -28.55
C ASN A 347 4.85 -7.02 -29.12
N THR A 348 4.84 -7.83 -30.18
CA THR A 348 6.04 -8.42 -30.80
C THR A 348 7.03 -7.40 -31.40
N GLN A 349 6.60 -6.15 -31.53
CA GLN A 349 7.40 -5.04 -32.05
C GLN A 349 8.08 -4.19 -30.97
N LEU A 350 7.85 -4.48 -29.68
CA LEU A 350 8.41 -3.71 -28.57
C LEU A 350 9.93 -3.57 -28.68
N TYR A 351 10.38 -2.32 -28.60
CA TYR A 351 11.77 -1.90 -28.62
C TYR A 351 12.23 -1.43 -27.24
N LEU A 352 11.35 -0.73 -26.52
CA LEU A 352 11.57 -0.27 -25.15
C LEU A 352 10.36 -0.61 -24.29
N LEU A 353 10.64 -1.23 -23.14
CA LEU A 353 9.66 -1.50 -22.09
C LEU A 353 10.17 -0.91 -20.76
N ASP A 354 9.40 -0.01 -20.19
CA ASP A 354 9.65 0.57 -18.87
C ASP A 354 8.38 0.42 -18.01
N CYS A 355 8.43 -0.48 -17.03
CA CYS A 355 7.35 -0.68 -16.05
C CYS A 355 7.90 -0.60 -14.62
N GLN A 356 8.88 0.28 -14.41
CA GLN A 356 9.47 0.51 -13.09
C GLN A 356 8.40 0.81 -12.04
N ALA A 357 8.59 0.31 -10.82
CA ALA A 357 7.66 0.42 -9.71
C ALA A 357 6.29 -0.25 -9.89
N ALA A 358 6.06 -1.02 -10.97
CA ALA A 358 4.87 -1.85 -11.09
C ALA A 358 4.91 -3.03 -10.11
N GLY A 359 3.78 -3.39 -9.52
CA GLY A 359 3.64 -4.49 -8.57
C GLY A 359 3.59 -5.88 -9.22
N ILE A 360 4.29 -6.06 -10.34
CA ILE A 360 4.33 -7.32 -11.11
C ILE A 360 5.28 -8.32 -10.46
N THR A 361 4.85 -9.58 -10.31
CA THR A 361 5.65 -10.67 -9.72
C THR A 361 6.34 -11.55 -10.75
N GLU A 362 5.81 -11.55 -11.97
CA GLU A 362 6.31 -12.26 -13.15
C GLU A 362 6.13 -11.38 -14.40
N LEU A 363 6.89 -11.68 -15.46
CA LEU A 363 6.78 -11.00 -16.75
C LEU A 363 7.27 -11.90 -17.89
N ASP A 364 6.35 -12.37 -18.74
CA ASP A 364 6.71 -13.15 -19.93
C ASP A 364 7.21 -12.24 -21.07
N LEU A 365 8.50 -12.34 -21.35
CA LEU A 365 9.20 -11.58 -22.39
C LEU A 365 9.50 -12.41 -23.66
N SER A 366 9.01 -13.66 -23.72
CA SER A 366 9.36 -14.63 -24.77
C SER A 366 8.98 -14.18 -26.18
N GLN A 367 7.92 -13.36 -26.30
CA GLN A 367 7.42 -12.86 -27.58
C GLN A 367 7.93 -11.46 -27.95
N ASN A 368 8.93 -10.92 -27.23
CA ASN A 368 9.46 -9.57 -27.47
C ASN A 368 10.91 -9.59 -27.99
N PRO A 369 11.21 -10.22 -29.15
CA PRO A 369 12.58 -10.41 -29.66
C PRO A 369 13.25 -9.12 -30.14
N LYS A 370 12.51 -8.00 -30.18
CA LYS A 370 13.00 -6.69 -30.61
C LYS A 370 13.41 -5.77 -29.46
N LEU A 371 13.20 -6.17 -28.20
CA LEU A 371 13.57 -5.35 -27.05
C LEU A 371 15.06 -5.03 -27.05
N VAL A 372 15.36 -3.75 -26.86
CA VAL A 372 16.71 -3.20 -26.73
C VAL A 372 16.92 -2.57 -25.35
N TYR A 373 15.85 -1.99 -24.79
CA TYR A 373 15.86 -1.35 -23.47
C TYR A 373 14.76 -1.93 -22.60
N LEU A 374 15.11 -2.37 -21.40
CA LEU A 374 14.20 -2.98 -20.44
C LEU A 374 14.47 -2.44 -19.04
N TYR A 375 13.48 -1.77 -18.44
CA TYR A 375 13.57 -1.14 -17.13
C TYR A 375 12.50 -1.71 -16.20
N LEU A 376 12.96 -2.45 -15.18
CA LEU A 376 12.17 -3.24 -14.23
C LEU A 376 12.50 -2.87 -12.77
N ASN A 377 13.14 -1.73 -12.54
CA ASN A 377 13.53 -1.29 -11.20
C ASN A 377 12.32 -1.12 -10.28
N ASN A 378 12.49 -1.47 -9.01
CA ASN A 378 11.50 -1.35 -7.95
C ASN A 378 10.22 -2.17 -8.23
N THR A 379 10.30 -3.22 -9.03
CA THR A 379 9.19 -4.15 -9.27
C THR A 379 9.14 -5.23 -8.18
N GLU A 380 8.03 -5.96 -8.10
CA GLU A 380 7.86 -7.09 -7.17
C GLU A 380 8.31 -8.43 -7.80
N LEU A 381 9.13 -8.38 -8.87
CA LEU A 381 9.55 -9.56 -9.62
C LEU A 381 10.35 -10.51 -8.75
N THR A 382 10.00 -11.80 -8.81
CA THR A 382 10.71 -12.87 -8.10
C THR A 382 11.57 -13.72 -9.04
N GLU A 383 11.33 -13.62 -10.34
CA GLU A 383 12.04 -14.32 -11.39
C GLU A 383 12.28 -13.41 -12.60
N LEU A 384 13.27 -13.76 -13.43
CA LEU A 384 13.59 -13.04 -14.64
C LEU A 384 14.13 -13.97 -15.73
N ASP A 385 13.40 -14.08 -16.84
CA ASP A 385 13.87 -14.74 -18.05
C ASP A 385 13.95 -13.75 -19.22
N VAL A 386 15.18 -13.40 -19.61
CA VAL A 386 15.47 -12.57 -20.79
C VAL A 386 16.13 -13.36 -21.93
N SER A 387 16.16 -14.69 -21.86
CA SER A 387 16.90 -15.55 -22.79
C SER A 387 16.48 -15.41 -24.26
N HIS A 388 15.23 -15.02 -24.50
CA HIS A 388 14.66 -14.77 -25.83
C HIS A 388 14.94 -13.35 -26.36
N ASN A 389 15.43 -12.43 -25.51
CA ASN A 389 15.59 -11.01 -25.83
C ASN A 389 17.04 -10.66 -26.20
N THR A 390 17.59 -11.38 -27.18
CA THR A 390 19.02 -11.31 -27.55
C THR A 390 19.52 -9.96 -28.05
N LYS A 391 18.64 -8.97 -28.24
CA LYS A 391 18.96 -7.61 -28.71
C LYS A 391 19.09 -6.59 -27.58
N LEU A 392 18.85 -6.98 -26.33
CA LEU A 392 18.99 -6.11 -25.18
C LEU A 392 20.39 -5.49 -25.12
N LYS A 393 20.43 -4.17 -24.91
CA LYS A 393 21.64 -3.38 -24.70
C LYS A 393 21.70 -2.78 -23.29
N SER A 394 20.56 -2.70 -22.62
CA SER A 394 20.44 -2.19 -21.27
C SER A 394 19.29 -2.92 -20.57
N LEU A 395 19.59 -3.41 -19.37
CA LEU A 395 18.66 -4.05 -18.47
C LEU A 395 18.92 -3.50 -17.07
N SER A 396 17.88 -3.04 -16.39
CA SER A 396 17.95 -2.58 -15.00
C SER A 396 16.77 -3.21 -14.25
N CYS A 397 17.05 -3.95 -13.16
CA CYS A 397 16.06 -4.56 -12.27
C CYS A 397 16.45 -4.40 -10.80
N VAL A 398 16.95 -3.21 -10.46
CA VAL A 398 17.34 -2.78 -9.10
C VAL A 398 16.13 -2.81 -8.17
N ASN A 399 16.33 -3.19 -6.90
CA ASN A 399 15.28 -3.26 -5.87
C ASN A 399 14.09 -4.18 -6.23
N ALA A 400 14.36 -5.39 -6.72
CA ALA A 400 13.35 -6.44 -6.90
C ALA A 400 13.56 -7.60 -5.91
N HIS A 401 13.00 -8.78 -6.20
CA HIS A 401 13.07 -9.99 -5.37
C HIS A 401 13.65 -11.19 -6.14
N ILE A 402 14.54 -10.93 -7.11
CA ILE A 402 15.06 -11.95 -8.03
C ILE A 402 16.27 -12.66 -7.41
N GLN A 403 16.31 -13.98 -7.58
CA GLN A 403 17.43 -14.82 -7.10
C GLN A 403 18.32 -15.34 -8.24
N ASP A 404 17.71 -15.86 -9.31
CA ASP A 404 18.43 -16.46 -10.45
C ASP A 404 18.53 -15.46 -11.60
N PHE A 405 19.76 -15.07 -11.94
CA PHE A 405 20.07 -14.15 -13.03
C PHE A 405 20.69 -14.85 -14.25
N SER A 406 20.75 -16.18 -14.28
CA SER A 406 21.46 -16.96 -15.30
C SER A 406 20.95 -16.76 -16.73
N SER A 407 19.72 -16.27 -16.89
CA SER A 407 19.14 -15.88 -18.18
C SER A 407 19.87 -14.67 -18.79
N VAL A 408 20.41 -13.76 -17.96
CA VAL A 408 21.09 -12.51 -18.39
C VAL A 408 22.37 -12.82 -19.16
N GLY A 409 23.16 -13.80 -18.72
CA GLY A 409 24.42 -14.19 -19.39
C GLY A 409 24.24 -14.79 -20.78
N LYS A 410 22.99 -15.06 -21.22
CA LYS A 410 22.67 -15.42 -22.60
C LYS A 410 22.77 -14.24 -23.55
N ILE A 411 22.87 -13.00 -23.05
CA ILE A 411 22.97 -11.76 -23.81
C ILE A 411 24.33 -11.09 -23.54
N PRO A 412 25.39 -11.37 -24.33
CA PRO A 412 26.73 -10.87 -24.06
C PRO A 412 26.86 -9.35 -23.98
N ALA A 413 25.96 -8.61 -24.64
CA ALA A 413 25.93 -7.15 -24.61
C ALA A 413 25.59 -6.58 -23.22
N LEU A 414 24.96 -7.37 -22.34
CA LEU A 414 24.56 -6.94 -21.00
C LEU A 414 25.68 -7.08 -19.95
N ASN A 415 26.78 -7.77 -20.26
CA ASN A 415 27.85 -8.05 -19.28
C ASN A 415 28.40 -6.81 -18.56
N ASN A 416 28.33 -5.62 -19.19
CA ASN A 416 28.77 -4.33 -18.62
C ASN A 416 27.62 -3.30 -18.48
N ASN A 417 26.40 -3.67 -18.85
CA ASN A 417 25.25 -2.77 -19.00
C ASN A 417 24.01 -3.36 -18.32
N PHE A 418 24.25 -3.91 -17.12
CA PHE A 418 23.27 -4.61 -16.30
C PHE A 418 23.39 -4.14 -14.85
N GLU A 419 22.25 -3.81 -14.25
CA GLU A 419 22.14 -3.32 -12.87
C GLU A 419 21.04 -4.10 -12.14
N ALA A 420 21.40 -4.77 -11.04
CA ALA A 420 20.46 -5.56 -10.24
C ALA A 420 20.79 -5.52 -8.73
N GLU A 421 21.29 -4.38 -8.25
CA GLU A 421 21.53 -4.18 -6.82
C GLU A 421 20.23 -4.04 -6.00
N GLY A 422 20.33 -4.16 -4.68
CA GLY A 422 19.21 -3.94 -3.77
C GLY A 422 18.15 -5.04 -3.75
N GLN A 423 18.45 -6.26 -4.22
CA GLN A 423 17.47 -7.35 -4.17
C GLN A 423 17.10 -7.68 -2.72
N THR A 424 15.82 -7.98 -2.47
CA THR A 424 15.34 -8.36 -1.13
C THR A 424 14.58 -9.67 -1.20
N ILE A 425 15.06 -10.69 -0.48
CA ILE A 425 14.45 -12.02 -0.47
C ILE A 425 13.97 -12.33 0.94
N THR A 426 12.75 -12.81 1.08
CA THR A 426 12.20 -13.28 2.37
C THR A 426 11.98 -14.77 2.31
N MET A 427 12.65 -15.49 3.21
CA MET A 427 12.50 -16.95 3.36
C MET A 427 11.38 -17.28 4.36
N PRO A 428 10.86 -18.53 4.33
CA PRO A 428 9.97 -19.04 5.36
C PRO A 428 10.56 -18.91 6.78
N LYS A 429 9.68 -18.85 7.77
CA LYS A 429 10.07 -18.74 9.17
C LYS A 429 10.57 -20.07 9.73
N GLU A 430 11.67 -20.01 10.50
CA GLU A 430 12.31 -21.17 11.13
C GLU A 430 12.12 -21.21 12.67
N THR A 431 12.41 -22.35 13.29
CA THR A 431 12.39 -22.52 14.75
C THR A 431 13.80 -22.77 15.28
N LEU A 432 14.19 -22.05 16.33
CA LEU A 432 15.50 -22.19 16.96
C LEU A 432 15.69 -23.57 17.62
N THR A 433 16.93 -24.07 17.57
CA THR A 433 17.36 -25.23 18.34
C THR A 433 18.55 -24.83 19.21
N ASN A 434 18.41 -24.91 20.55
CA ASN A 434 19.46 -24.52 21.50
C ASN A 434 20.01 -23.10 21.29
N ASN A 435 19.14 -22.12 21.00
CA ASN A 435 19.54 -20.75 20.63
C ASN A 435 20.46 -20.65 19.40
N SER A 436 20.48 -21.69 18.56
CA SER A 436 21.20 -21.73 17.30
C SER A 436 20.23 -21.95 16.14
N LEU A 437 20.63 -21.49 14.96
CA LEU A 437 19.93 -21.71 13.70
C LEU A 437 20.96 -22.01 12.62
N THR A 438 20.75 -23.10 11.89
CA THR A 438 21.50 -23.43 10.68
C THR A 438 20.53 -23.46 9.51
N ILE A 439 20.78 -22.65 8.47
CA ILE A 439 19.97 -22.66 7.24
C ILE A 439 20.85 -22.97 6.03
N ALA A 440 20.28 -23.64 5.03
CA ALA A 440 20.90 -23.75 3.72
C ALA A 440 20.80 -22.41 3.01
N VAL A 441 21.89 -21.98 2.37
CA VAL A 441 21.85 -20.86 1.43
C VAL A 441 20.98 -21.27 0.25
N SER A 442 20.06 -20.40 -0.16
CA SER A 442 19.14 -20.67 -1.27
C SER A 442 19.90 -21.12 -2.53
N PRO A 443 19.53 -22.28 -3.14
CA PRO A 443 20.19 -22.78 -4.34
C PRO A 443 19.91 -21.93 -5.58
N ASP A 444 18.88 -21.09 -5.53
CA ASP A 444 18.45 -20.23 -6.65
C ASP A 444 19.31 -18.96 -6.76
N LEU A 445 20.21 -18.71 -5.79
CA LEU A 445 21.12 -17.56 -5.81
C LEU A 445 22.26 -17.75 -6.82
N LEU A 446 21.91 -17.57 -8.09
CA LEU A 446 22.79 -17.73 -9.24
C LEU A 446 23.07 -16.39 -9.91
N ASP A 447 24.33 -16.11 -10.19
CA ASP A 447 24.76 -14.91 -10.91
C ASP A 447 24.34 -14.94 -12.39
N GLN A 448 24.71 -13.88 -13.13
CA GLN A 448 24.38 -13.75 -14.55
C GLN A 448 24.87 -14.91 -15.43
N PHE A 449 25.85 -15.71 -14.98
CA PHE A 449 26.40 -16.85 -15.71
C PHE A 449 25.97 -18.21 -15.14
N GLY A 450 25.13 -18.23 -14.11
CA GLY A 450 24.71 -19.45 -13.42
C GLY A 450 25.70 -19.95 -12.37
N ASN A 451 26.62 -19.10 -11.88
CA ASN A 451 27.53 -19.46 -10.80
C ASN A 451 26.93 -19.06 -9.43
N PRO A 452 27.27 -19.78 -8.35
CA PRO A 452 26.92 -19.35 -6.99
C PRO A 452 27.52 -17.96 -6.66
N MET A 453 26.75 -17.13 -5.97
CA MET A 453 27.21 -15.80 -5.54
C MET A 453 27.99 -15.83 -4.21
N ASN A 454 28.79 -14.81 -3.96
CA ASN A 454 29.53 -14.66 -2.70
C ASN A 454 28.55 -14.37 -1.55
N ILE A 455 28.71 -15.07 -0.43
CA ILE A 455 27.81 -14.98 0.73
C ILE A 455 28.53 -14.30 1.90
N GLU A 456 27.93 -13.24 2.42
CA GLU A 456 28.39 -12.54 3.63
C GLU A 456 27.28 -12.57 4.70
N PRO A 457 27.38 -13.47 5.69
CA PRO A 457 26.41 -13.53 6.78
C PRO A 457 26.38 -12.25 7.62
N GLY A 458 25.17 -11.76 7.90
CA GLY A 458 24.92 -10.79 8.95
C GLY A 458 24.86 -11.46 10.32
N ASP A 459 24.66 -10.64 11.37
CA ASP A 459 24.27 -11.12 12.71
C ASP A 459 25.23 -12.14 13.37
N GLY A 460 26.50 -12.17 12.95
CA GLY A 460 27.52 -13.08 13.50
C GLY A 460 27.45 -14.51 12.98
N GLY A 461 26.72 -14.76 11.89
CA GLY A 461 26.65 -16.06 11.23
C GLY A 461 27.98 -16.51 10.63
N VAL A 462 28.20 -17.82 10.58
CA VAL A 462 29.38 -18.43 9.96
C VAL A 462 28.96 -19.23 8.74
N TYR A 463 29.46 -18.85 7.57
CA TYR A 463 29.20 -19.54 6.31
C TYR A 463 30.16 -20.72 6.12
N ASP A 464 29.60 -21.90 5.84
CA ASP A 464 30.33 -23.12 5.46
C ASP A 464 30.11 -23.43 3.97
N GLN A 465 31.14 -23.18 3.17
CA GLN A 465 31.12 -23.41 1.72
C GLN A 465 30.97 -24.90 1.35
N ALA A 466 31.42 -25.84 2.18
CA ALA A 466 31.36 -27.27 1.86
C ALA A 466 29.94 -27.82 1.95
N THR A 467 29.16 -27.30 2.89
CA THR A 467 27.76 -27.68 3.11
C THR A 467 26.77 -26.70 2.48
N ASN A 468 27.24 -25.51 2.06
CA ASN A 468 26.43 -24.39 1.61
C ASN A 468 25.39 -23.96 2.65
N THR A 469 25.81 -23.88 3.92
CA THR A 469 24.96 -23.51 5.05
C THR A 469 25.55 -22.33 5.82
N ILE A 470 24.69 -21.60 6.54
CA ILE A 470 25.11 -20.59 7.50
C ILE A 470 24.59 -21.01 8.87
N THR A 471 25.45 -20.95 9.89
CA THR A 471 25.08 -21.22 11.28
C THR A 471 25.23 -19.95 12.12
N TRP A 472 24.19 -19.61 12.87
CA TRP A 472 24.18 -18.54 13.87
C TRP A 472 24.02 -19.15 15.26
N GLU A 473 24.86 -18.71 16.19
CA GLU A 473 24.85 -19.16 17.58
C GLU A 473 24.41 -18.04 18.52
N ASN A 474 23.83 -18.40 19.66
CA ASN A 474 23.39 -17.47 20.72
C ASN A 474 22.32 -16.45 20.24
N LEU A 475 21.42 -16.87 19.36
CA LEU A 475 20.30 -16.06 18.88
C LEU A 475 19.32 -15.73 20.01
N SER A 476 18.90 -14.46 20.05
CA SER A 476 17.86 -13.94 20.94
C SER A 476 16.58 -13.64 20.15
N THR A 477 15.42 -13.92 20.75
CA THR A 477 14.12 -13.55 20.18
C THR A 477 13.83 -12.05 20.17
N ASP A 478 14.70 -11.23 20.77
CA ASP A 478 14.61 -9.76 20.69
C ASP A 478 14.86 -9.24 19.26
N ASN A 479 15.59 -10.01 18.44
CA ASN A 479 15.78 -9.76 17.01
C ASN A 479 15.39 -11.03 16.22
N PRO A 480 14.10 -11.20 15.87
CA PRO A 480 13.54 -12.49 15.44
C PRO A 480 13.79 -12.80 13.95
N ALA A 481 14.96 -12.43 13.42
CA ALA A 481 15.38 -12.77 12.07
C ALA A 481 16.90 -12.80 11.96
N VAL A 482 17.42 -13.60 11.03
CA VAL A 482 18.81 -13.58 10.59
C VAL A 482 18.89 -13.15 9.13
N THR A 483 19.99 -12.51 8.77
CA THR A 483 20.21 -12.01 7.42
C THR A 483 21.54 -12.46 6.84
N TYR A 484 21.62 -12.57 5.51
CA TYR A 484 22.89 -12.65 4.79
C TYR A 484 22.81 -11.89 3.48
N THR A 485 23.93 -11.27 3.10
CA THR A 485 24.10 -10.58 1.81
C THR A 485 24.64 -11.55 0.78
N PHE A 486 24.19 -11.43 -0.46
CA PHE A 486 24.79 -12.09 -1.61
C PHE A 486 25.27 -11.06 -2.63
N THR A 487 26.41 -11.34 -3.25
CA THR A 487 27.05 -10.43 -4.23
C THR A 487 27.69 -11.24 -5.36
N SER A 488 27.44 -10.87 -6.62
CA SER A 488 28.14 -11.44 -7.78
C SER A 488 29.61 -11.00 -7.81
N GLU A 489 30.49 -11.76 -8.47
CA GLU A 489 31.92 -11.41 -8.54
C GLU A 489 32.19 -10.03 -9.17
N ASN A 490 31.35 -9.63 -10.14
CA ASN A 490 31.46 -8.33 -10.82
C ASN A 490 30.73 -7.19 -10.07
N GLY A 491 30.02 -7.48 -8.98
CA GLY A 491 29.27 -6.50 -8.18
C GLY A 491 27.98 -5.97 -8.81
N ALA A 492 27.57 -6.47 -9.97
CA ALA A 492 26.35 -6.02 -10.66
C ALA A 492 25.05 -6.48 -9.96
N ILE A 493 25.13 -7.60 -9.23
CA ILE A 493 24.02 -8.20 -8.47
C ILE A 493 24.39 -8.13 -7.00
N VAL A 494 23.53 -7.49 -6.21
CA VAL A 494 23.66 -7.40 -4.75
C VAL A 494 22.29 -7.52 -4.13
N GLY A 495 22.16 -8.33 -3.09
CA GLY A 495 20.92 -8.46 -2.36
C GLY A 495 21.06 -9.00 -0.95
N THR A 496 19.93 -9.04 -0.25
CA THR A 496 19.83 -9.54 1.11
C THR A 496 18.75 -10.61 1.19
N VAL A 497 19.06 -11.70 1.90
CA VAL A 497 18.09 -12.72 2.26
C VAL A 497 17.79 -12.60 3.75
N THR A 498 16.52 -12.48 4.09
CA THR A 498 16.03 -12.45 5.48
C THR A 498 15.27 -13.72 5.78
N THR A 499 15.68 -14.41 6.86
CA THR A 499 14.98 -15.60 7.37
C THR A 499 14.49 -15.31 8.78
N PRO A 500 13.17 -15.14 8.99
CA PRO A 500 12.62 -14.94 10.33
C PRO A 500 12.72 -16.23 11.15
N PHE A 501 12.80 -16.12 12.48
CA PHE A 501 12.81 -17.27 13.37
C PHE A 501 11.97 -17.06 14.63
N GLU A 502 11.65 -18.15 15.35
CA GLU A 502 11.06 -18.11 16.70
C GLU A 502 11.69 -19.10 17.67
N ALA A 503 11.48 -18.86 18.96
CA ALA A 503 11.82 -19.83 20.00
C ALA A 503 10.94 -21.10 19.86
N PRO A 504 11.47 -22.28 20.25
CA PRO A 504 10.65 -23.48 20.34
C PRO A 504 9.50 -23.23 21.32
N GLN A 505 8.29 -23.67 20.94
CA GLN A 505 7.13 -23.58 21.82
C GLN A 505 7.37 -24.42 23.08
N PRO A 506 7.01 -23.93 24.29
CA PRO A 506 7.13 -24.72 25.50
C PRO A 506 6.29 -25.99 25.38
N ILE A 507 6.85 -27.12 25.80
CA ILE A 507 6.18 -28.41 25.74
C ILE A 507 5.05 -28.40 26.78
N LYS A 508 3.81 -28.62 26.37
CA LYS A 508 2.68 -28.73 27.31
C LYS A 508 2.90 -29.93 28.25
N GLY A 509 2.73 -29.74 29.55
CA GLY A 509 2.69 -30.83 30.52
C GLY A 509 1.29 -31.49 30.54
N GLU A 510 1.20 -32.72 31.05
CA GLU A 510 -0.09 -33.35 31.30
C GLU A 510 -0.79 -32.68 32.50
N ASP A 511 -2.11 -32.57 32.44
CA ASP A 511 -2.91 -31.86 33.45
C ASP A 511 -2.81 -32.55 34.84
N VAL A 512 -2.93 -31.76 35.90
CA VAL A 512 -3.00 -32.23 37.29
C VAL A 512 -4.45 -32.16 37.76
N THR A 513 -5.01 -33.29 38.19
CA THR A 513 -6.39 -33.35 38.68
C THR A 513 -6.42 -33.38 40.20
N VAL A 514 -7.15 -32.44 40.80
CA VAL A 514 -7.30 -32.31 42.25
C VAL A 514 -8.66 -32.88 42.68
N HIS A 515 -8.65 -33.88 43.55
CA HIS A 515 -9.82 -34.55 44.08
C HIS A 515 -10.10 -34.15 45.53
N TYR A 516 -11.38 -34.12 45.88
CA TYR A 516 -11.88 -33.85 47.24
C TYR A 516 -12.79 -35.00 47.67
N LEU A 517 -12.26 -35.92 48.47
CA LEU A 517 -12.90 -37.19 48.80
C LEU A 517 -13.17 -37.30 50.30
N ASP A 518 -14.15 -38.11 50.71
CA ASP A 518 -14.29 -38.50 52.12
C ASP A 518 -13.37 -39.66 52.51
N ASP A 519 -13.41 -40.04 53.79
CA ASP A 519 -12.65 -41.17 54.36
C ASP A 519 -13.01 -42.55 53.78
N LYS A 520 -14.03 -42.62 52.91
CA LYS A 520 -14.45 -43.81 52.17
C LYS A 520 -14.15 -43.70 50.67
N GLY A 521 -13.58 -42.59 50.21
CA GLY A 521 -13.25 -42.33 48.82
C GLY A 521 -14.40 -41.76 47.99
N GLU A 522 -15.52 -41.37 48.60
CA GLU A 522 -16.65 -40.76 47.89
C GLU A 522 -16.36 -39.29 47.57
N LYS A 523 -16.75 -38.85 46.37
CA LYS A 523 -16.49 -37.49 45.88
C LYS A 523 -17.39 -36.47 46.60
N LEU A 524 -16.77 -35.48 47.23
CA LEU A 524 -17.44 -34.43 48.01
C LEU A 524 -17.59 -33.11 47.26
N ALA A 525 -16.72 -32.83 46.29
CA ALA A 525 -16.78 -31.65 45.45
C ALA A 525 -16.25 -31.97 44.04
N ASP A 526 -16.56 -31.12 43.06
CA ASP A 526 -16.02 -31.26 41.71
C ASP A 526 -14.49 -31.18 41.69
N ASP A 527 -13.90 -31.99 40.81
CA ASP A 527 -12.46 -32.04 40.62
C ASP A 527 -11.98 -30.72 39.99
N GLU A 528 -10.81 -30.26 40.40
CA GLU A 528 -10.15 -29.11 39.78
C GLU A 528 -9.05 -29.61 38.83
N VAL A 529 -8.99 -29.05 37.63
CA VAL A 529 -7.97 -29.40 36.63
C VAL A 529 -7.01 -28.22 36.51
N LEU A 530 -5.75 -28.46 36.85
CA LEU A 530 -4.66 -27.51 36.65
C LEU A 530 -3.94 -27.88 35.35
N SER A 531 -3.64 -26.89 34.51
CA SER A 531 -2.92 -27.05 33.25
C SER A 531 -1.72 -26.10 33.20
N GLY A 532 -0.60 -26.57 32.65
CA GLY A 532 0.62 -25.77 32.47
C GLY A 532 1.62 -26.45 31.53
N ASN A 533 2.77 -25.82 31.30
CA ASN A 533 3.84 -26.43 30.52
C ASN A 533 4.68 -27.38 31.39
N LEU A 534 5.40 -28.30 30.75
CA LEU A 534 6.32 -29.19 31.42
C LEU A 534 7.27 -28.41 32.33
N ASP A 535 7.45 -28.89 33.55
CA ASP A 535 8.26 -28.28 34.62
C ASP A 535 7.72 -26.97 35.22
N ASP A 536 6.64 -26.38 34.70
CA ASP A 536 5.98 -25.25 35.36
C ASP A 536 5.48 -25.67 36.75
N PRO A 537 5.59 -24.80 37.77
CA PRO A 537 5.08 -25.11 39.10
C PRO A 537 3.55 -25.03 39.13
N TYR A 538 2.92 -25.96 39.86
CA TYR A 538 1.51 -25.88 40.23
C TYR A 538 1.33 -25.83 41.75
N THR A 539 0.19 -25.30 42.18
CA THR A 539 -0.23 -25.31 43.58
C THR A 539 -1.74 -25.53 43.62
N SER A 540 -2.17 -26.40 44.52
CA SER A 540 -3.57 -26.70 44.80
C SER A 540 -3.89 -26.39 46.27
N SER A 541 -5.17 -26.24 46.57
CA SER A 541 -5.62 -25.92 47.93
C SER A 541 -6.87 -26.72 48.32
N ALA A 542 -7.01 -26.97 49.62
CA ALA A 542 -8.21 -27.61 50.16
C ALA A 542 -9.42 -26.68 50.00
N LYS A 543 -10.57 -27.26 49.63
CA LYS A 543 -11.86 -26.56 49.66
C LYS A 543 -12.45 -26.62 51.06
N ASP A 544 -13.22 -25.59 51.42
CA ASP A 544 -14.11 -25.63 52.58
C ASP A 544 -15.40 -26.38 52.19
N ILE A 545 -15.69 -27.50 52.86
CA ILE A 545 -16.80 -28.40 52.51
C ILE A 545 -17.72 -28.50 53.73
N SER A 546 -18.97 -28.04 53.60
CA SER A 546 -19.95 -28.04 54.70
C SER A 546 -20.18 -29.45 55.25
N ASP A 547 -20.33 -29.55 56.57
CA ASP A 547 -20.50 -30.81 57.34
C ASP A 547 -19.31 -31.79 57.30
N TYR A 548 -18.17 -31.38 56.73
CA TYR A 548 -16.94 -32.16 56.66
C TYR A 548 -15.74 -31.37 57.22
N THR A 549 -14.80 -32.07 57.85
CA THR A 549 -13.54 -31.51 58.35
C THR A 549 -12.38 -32.11 57.57
N LEU A 550 -11.46 -31.29 57.06
CA LEU A 550 -10.26 -31.77 56.35
C LEU A 550 -9.39 -32.62 57.28
N THR A 551 -9.06 -33.82 56.84
CA THR A 551 -8.25 -34.78 57.60
C THR A 551 -6.90 -35.08 56.96
N THR A 552 -6.77 -34.95 55.63
CA THR A 552 -5.49 -35.20 54.95
C THR A 552 -5.23 -34.16 53.87
N THR A 553 -4.10 -33.49 54.01
CA THR A 553 -3.50 -32.66 52.96
C THR A 553 -2.46 -33.51 52.23
N PRO A 554 -2.54 -33.65 50.89
CA PRO A 554 -1.59 -34.45 50.12
C PRO A 554 -0.21 -33.80 50.06
N ASP A 555 0.85 -34.60 50.06
CA ASP A 555 2.24 -34.12 50.02
C ASP A 555 2.59 -33.44 48.67
N ASN A 556 1.89 -33.82 47.59
CA ASN A 556 2.02 -33.22 46.26
C ASN A 556 1.01 -32.07 46.00
N ALA A 557 0.52 -31.40 47.05
CA ALA A 557 -0.32 -30.21 46.90
C ALA A 557 0.38 -29.09 46.10
N THR A 558 1.71 -29.07 46.11
CA THR A 558 2.57 -28.26 45.23
C THR A 558 3.53 -29.18 44.49
N GLY A 559 3.78 -28.91 43.21
CA GLY A 559 4.69 -29.72 42.38
C GLY A 559 4.98 -29.02 41.06
N THR A 560 5.50 -29.76 40.08
CA THR A 560 5.64 -29.30 38.69
C THR A 560 4.84 -30.18 37.75
N PHE A 561 4.37 -29.62 36.63
CA PHE A 561 3.72 -30.43 35.59
C PHE A 561 4.74 -31.38 34.96
N THR A 562 4.33 -32.62 34.70
CA THR A 562 5.18 -33.67 34.12
C THR A 562 4.60 -34.17 32.81
N THR A 563 5.33 -35.05 32.13
CA THR A 563 4.82 -35.77 30.94
C THR A 563 3.78 -36.84 31.26
N THR A 564 3.52 -37.10 32.55
CA THR A 564 2.47 -37.98 33.04
C THR A 564 1.44 -37.19 33.82
N SER A 565 0.14 -37.50 33.65
CA SER A 565 -0.93 -36.91 34.45
C SER A 565 -0.73 -37.20 35.94
N GLN A 566 -0.94 -36.21 36.79
CA GLN A 566 -0.82 -36.36 38.24
C GLN A 566 -2.18 -36.18 38.93
N SER A 567 -2.31 -36.76 40.12
CA SER A 567 -3.51 -36.66 40.94
C SER A 567 -3.14 -36.16 42.34
N VAL A 568 -3.86 -35.14 42.81
CA VAL A 568 -3.72 -34.54 44.15
C VAL A 568 -5.02 -34.77 44.89
N THR A 569 -5.01 -35.41 46.07
CA THR A 569 -6.25 -35.79 46.77
C THR A 569 -6.29 -35.23 48.19
N TYR A 570 -7.30 -34.40 48.47
CA TYR A 570 -7.66 -33.96 49.80
C TYR A 570 -8.73 -34.88 50.39
N VAL A 571 -8.52 -35.35 51.63
CA VAL A 571 -9.45 -36.28 52.30
C VAL A 571 -10.11 -35.61 53.50
N TYR A 572 -11.42 -35.80 53.66
CA TYR A 572 -12.25 -35.18 54.69
C TYR A 572 -13.06 -36.20 55.51
N THR A 573 -13.44 -35.85 56.75
CA THR A 573 -14.32 -36.68 57.61
C THR A 573 -15.61 -35.94 57.97
N LYS A 574 -16.74 -36.65 57.93
CA LYS A 574 -18.08 -36.09 58.20
C LYS A 574 -18.29 -35.79 59.69
N ASN A 575 -18.87 -34.64 60.00
CA ASN A 575 -19.21 -34.20 61.36
C ASN A 575 -20.50 -34.93 61.84
N ILE A 576 -20.52 -35.51 63.06
CA ILE A 576 -21.69 -36.20 63.65
C ILE A 576 -22.17 -35.55 64.97
N VAL A 577 -23.49 -35.60 65.24
CA VAL A 577 -24.14 -35.04 66.45
C VAL A 577 -24.95 -36.12 67.18
N ALA A 578 -24.71 -36.31 68.48
CA ALA A 578 -25.45 -37.26 69.33
C ALA A 578 -26.91 -36.82 69.55
N ALA A 579 -27.86 -37.77 69.56
CA ALA A 579 -29.27 -37.51 69.84
C ALA A 579 -29.63 -37.70 71.32
N GLU A 580 -30.78 -37.16 71.72
CA GLU A 580 -31.37 -37.42 73.03
C GLU A 580 -32.05 -38.81 73.05
N PRO A 581 -32.10 -39.48 74.22
CA PRO A 581 -32.54 -40.87 74.31
C PRO A 581 -34.05 -41.07 74.07
N VAL A 582 -34.41 -42.30 73.69
CA VAL A 582 -35.81 -42.76 73.64
C VAL A 582 -36.10 -43.65 74.85
N THR A 583 -37.09 -43.29 75.67
CA THR A 583 -37.50 -44.05 76.85
C THR A 583 -38.72 -44.92 76.57
N VAL A 584 -38.63 -46.23 76.87
CA VAL A 584 -39.70 -47.22 76.67
C VAL A 584 -40.29 -47.60 78.03
N ASN A 585 -41.57 -47.32 78.24
CA ASN A 585 -42.27 -47.62 79.50
C ASN A 585 -43.27 -48.77 79.33
N TYR A 586 -43.50 -49.50 80.43
CA TYR A 586 -44.43 -50.62 80.51
C TYR A 586 -45.41 -50.38 81.67
N VAL A 587 -46.65 -50.04 81.37
CA VAL A 587 -47.64 -49.53 82.35
C VAL A 587 -48.98 -50.26 82.25
N ASP A 588 -49.82 -50.24 83.28
CA ASP A 588 -51.22 -50.66 83.18
C ASP A 588 -52.14 -49.56 82.63
N ASP A 589 -53.43 -49.87 82.46
CA ASP A 589 -54.48 -48.95 82.01
C ASP A 589 -54.74 -47.77 82.98
N THR A 590 -54.20 -47.83 84.19
CA THR A 590 -54.18 -46.71 85.16
C THR A 590 -52.88 -45.92 85.14
N GLY A 591 -51.92 -46.30 84.30
CA GLY A 591 -50.60 -45.68 84.19
C GLY A 591 -49.58 -46.15 85.24
N LYS A 592 -49.90 -47.20 86.01
CA LYS A 592 -48.98 -47.75 87.00
C LYS A 592 -47.89 -48.55 86.30
N THR A 593 -46.63 -48.24 86.59
CA THR A 593 -45.47 -48.98 86.07
C THR A 593 -45.51 -50.44 86.50
N LEU A 594 -45.41 -51.31 85.51
CA LEU A 594 -45.45 -52.76 85.68
C LEU A 594 -44.06 -53.40 85.54
N ALA A 595 -43.16 -52.78 84.79
CA ALA A 595 -41.76 -53.18 84.65
C ALA A 595 -40.85 -51.95 84.50
N PRO A 596 -39.55 -52.06 84.82
CA PRO A 596 -38.59 -50.97 84.61
C PRO A 596 -38.55 -50.52 83.16
N SER A 597 -38.52 -49.21 82.96
CA SER A 597 -38.38 -48.57 81.65
C SER A 597 -37.00 -48.81 81.06
N GLU A 598 -36.91 -48.79 79.73
CA GLU A 598 -35.67 -48.96 78.96
C GLU A 598 -35.29 -47.66 78.25
N THR A 599 -33.99 -47.47 78.02
CA THR A 599 -33.46 -46.30 77.32
C THR A 599 -32.70 -46.75 76.08
N LEU A 600 -33.09 -46.25 74.91
CA LEU A 600 -32.38 -46.42 73.65
C LEU A 600 -31.56 -45.16 73.37
N ASN A 601 -30.32 -45.30 72.89
CA ASN A 601 -29.42 -44.19 72.52
C ASN A 601 -28.97 -44.34 71.06
N GLY A 602 -28.77 -43.22 70.35
CA GLY A 602 -28.28 -43.15 68.98
C GLY A 602 -27.86 -41.72 68.59
N ASN A 603 -27.49 -41.50 67.33
CA ASN A 603 -27.23 -40.16 66.79
C ASN A 603 -28.49 -39.59 66.11
N VAL A 604 -28.53 -38.27 65.91
CA VAL A 604 -29.70 -37.63 65.27
C VAL A 604 -29.87 -38.21 63.85
N GLY A 605 -31.03 -38.80 63.58
CA GLY A 605 -31.36 -39.46 62.30
C GLY A 605 -31.18 -40.98 62.29
N ASP A 606 -30.51 -41.58 63.28
CA ASP A 606 -30.44 -43.04 63.44
C ASP A 606 -31.83 -43.60 63.77
N THR A 607 -32.14 -44.84 63.36
CA THR A 607 -33.43 -45.49 63.67
C THR A 607 -33.39 -46.27 64.98
N TYR A 608 -34.47 -46.27 65.76
CA TYR A 608 -34.67 -47.12 66.93
C TYR A 608 -35.88 -48.06 66.80
N ASN A 609 -35.88 -49.14 67.58
CA ASN A 609 -36.97 -50.10 67.70
C ASN A 609 -37.14 -50.53 69.17
N ALA A 610 -38.32 -50.30 69.74
CA ALA A 610 -38.72 -50.62 71.11
C ALA A 610 -39.69 -51.80 71.12
N THR A 611 -39.51 -52.77 72.02
CA THR A 611 -40.28 -54.05 72.02
C THR A 611 -41.09 -54.24 73.30
N ALA A 612 -42.22 -54.94 73.22
CA ALA A 612 -43.05 -55.27 74.38
C ALA A 612 -42.36 -56.29 75.33
N LYS A 613 -42.72 -56.27 76.62
CA LYS A 613 -42.29 -57.25 77.63
C LYS A 613 -43.41 -58.20 78.00
N GLN A 614 -43.05 -59.44 78.33
CA GLN A 614 -43.96 -60.34 79.04
C GLN A 614 -43.98 -59.97 80.52
N ILE A 615 -45.16 -59.73 81.07
CA ILE A 615 -45.34 -59.29 82.47
C ILE A 615 -46.29 -60.25 83.17
N ASP A 616 -45.81 -60.95 84.20
CA ASP A 616 -46.59 -61.96 84.92
C ASP A 616 -47.88 -61.36 85.53
N GLY A 617 -49.01 -62.02 85.26
CA GLY A 617 -50.34 -61.59 85.71
C GLY A 617 -50.99 -60.48 84.88
N TYR A 618 -50.34 -60.02 83.82
CA TYR A 618 -50.86 -59.01 82.88
C TYR A 618 -50.76 -59.49 81.43
N THR A 619 -51.69 -59.04 80.59
CA THR A 619 -51.70 -59.28 79.13
C THR A 619 -51.58 -57.95 78.41
N LEU A 620 -50.77 -57.85 77.35
CA LEU A 620 -50.60 -56.61 76.60
C LEU A 620 -51.95 -56.18 76.00
N SER A 621 -52.36 -54.96 76.29
CA SER A 621 -53.61 -54.38 75.81
C SER A 621 -53.39 -53.50 74.58
N THR A 622 -52.33 -52.68 74.59
CA THR A 622 -52.08 -51.70 73.53
C THR A 622 -50.59 -51.59 73.21
N GLU A 623 -50.26 -51.71 71.93
CA GLU A 623 -48.93 -51.45 71.37
C GLU A 623 -48.85 -50.01 70.85
N PRO A 624 -47.84 -49.21 71.23
CA PRO A 624 -47.72 -47.82 70.81
C PRO A 624 -47.35 -47.69 69.34
N THR A 625 -47.95 -46.72 68.64
CA THR A 625 -47.69 -46.48 67.21
C THR A 625 -46.27 -45.99 66.91
N ASN A 626 -45.54 -45.50 67.92
CA ASN A 626 -44.15 -45.05 67.83
C ASN A 626 -43.15 -46.08 68.38
N ALA A 627 -43.49 -47.38 68.38
CA ALA A 627 -42.56 -48.45 68.75
C ALA A 627 -41.28 -48.46 67.89
N THR A 628 -41.37 -48.02 66.63
CA THR A 628 -40.21 -47.75 65.75
C THR A 628 -40.19 -46.29 65.32
N GLY A 629 -39.01 -45.68 65.24
CA GLY A 629 -38.85 -44.28 64.81
C GLY A 629 -37.38 -43.90 64.58
N GLN A 630 -37.11 -42.61 64.36
CA GLN A 630 -35.74 -42.07 64.35
C GLN A 630 -35.45 -41.31 65.64
N PHE A 631 -34.20 -41.37 66.09
CA PHE A 631 -33.65 -40.53 67.14
C PHE A 631 -33.65 -39.08 66.69
N THR A 632 -34.25 -38.21 67.50
CA THR A 632 -34.26 -36.78 67.26
C THR A 632 -33.39 -36.05 68.27
N SER A 633 -33.16 -34.76 68.06
CA SER A 633 -32.49 -33.90 69.04
C SER A 633 -33.34 -33.63 70.31
N SER A 634 -34.53 -34.24 70.42
CA SER A 634 -35.40 -34.18 71.60
C SER A 634 -35.68 -35.58 72.12
N ALA A 635 -35.74 -35.75 73.45
CA ALA A 635 -36.06 -37.03 74.07
C ALA A 635 -37.47 -37.50 73.67
N GLN A 636 -37.61 -38.80 73.37
CA GLN A 636 -38.86 -39.41 72.91
C GLN A 636 -39.34 -40.48 73.90
N THR A 637 -40.64 -40.76 73.95
CA THR A 637 -41.21 -41.76 74.89
C THR A 637 -42.17 -42.72 74.18
N VAL A 638 -42.00 -44.02 74.45
CA VAL A 638 -42.79 -45.14 73.90
C VAL A 638 -43.46 -45.88 75.05
N ASN A 639 -44.79 -46.03 75.05
CA ASN A 639 -45.53 -46.63 76.17
C ASN A 639 -46.30 -47.89 75.74
N TYR A 640 -45.95 -49.04 76.31
CA TYR A 640 -46.72 -50.28 76.21
C TYR A 640 -47.71 -50.40 77.37
N ILE A 641 -49.00 -50.64 77.08
CA ILE A 641 -50.08 -50.66 78.08
C ILE A 641 -50.63 -52.09 78.25
N TYR A 642 -50.79 -52.58 79.49
CA TYR A 642 -51.21 -53.95 79.82
C TYR A 642 -52.45 -54.01 80.73
N THR A 643 -53.20 -55.13 80.70
CA THR A 643 -54.42 -55.39 81.51
C THR A 643 -54.24 -56.64 82.40
N LYS A 644 -54.77 -56.62 83.63
CA LYS A 644 -54.58 -57.68 84.65
C LYS A 644 -55.50 -58.91 84.49
N ASN A 645 -54.99 -60.12 84.71
CA ASN A 645 -55.71 -61.39 84.50
C ASN A 645 -56.55 -61.83 85.73
N THR A 646 -57.76 -62.41 85.56
CA THR A 646 -58.68 -62.82 86.67
C THR A 646 -59.19 -64.28 86.56
N ASN A 647 -58.62 -65.17 87.42
CA ASN A 647 -59.11 -66.46 87.97
C ASN A 647 -57.97 -67.51 88.07
N ILE A 648 -57.79 -68.07 89.27
CA ILE A 648 -56.71 -68.99 89.67
C ILE A 648 -57.36 -70.26 90.26
N ASP A 649 -57.12 -71.43 89.65
CA ASP A 649 -57.10 -72.72 90.39
C ASP A 649 -56.58 -73.89 89.52
N GLN A 650 -55.31 -74.25 89.72
CA GLN A 650 -54.74 -75.61 89.91
C GLN A 650 -53.22 -75.64 89.62
N PRO A 651 -52.46 -76.54 90.28
CA PRO A 651 -51.15 -76.21 90.87
C PRO A 651 -49.92 -76.64 90.06
N LEU A 652 -48.83 -75.87 90.23
CA LEU A 652 -47.42 -76.27 90.04
C LEU A 652 -47.03 -77.27 91.15
N PRO A 653 -46.16 -78.28 90.90
CA PRO A 653 -44.71 -78.04 90.83
C PRO A 653 -43.99 -78.98 89.81
N ASP A 654 -42.77 -78.76 89.33
CA ASP A 654 -41.58 -78.64 90.15
C ASP A 654 -40.34 -78.44 89.27
N LYS A 655 -39.33 -77.83 89.88
CA LYS A 655 -38.03 -77.48 89.31
C LYS A 655 -37.09 -78.68 89.48
N LYS A 656 -36.56 -79.25 88.40
CA LYS A 656 -35.37 -80.12 88.47
C LYS A 656 -34.33 -79.76 87.42
N THR A 657 -33.26 -79.18 87.93
CA THR A 657 -31.95 -79.05 87.29
C THR A 657 -31.26 -80.42 87.16
N THR A 658 -30.72 -80.72 85.99
CA THR A 658 -29.56 -81.60 85.81
C THR A 658 -28.66 -81.05 84.70
N LYS A 659 -27.43 -80.69 85.08
CA LYS A 659 -26.30 -80.39 84.19
C LYS A 659 -25.81 -81.71 83.54
N THR A 660 -25.57 -81.73 82.23
CA THR A 660 -24.21 -81.73 81.64
C THR A 660 -24.22 -82.18 80.16
N THR A 661 -23.45 -81.43 79.38
CA THR A 661 -22.78 -81.76 78.10
C THR A 661 -23.59 -81.78 76.80
N PRO A 662 -23.34 -80.81 75.88
CA PRO A 662 -23.74 -80.89 74.48
C PRO A 662 -22.61 -81.43 73.59
N THR A 663 -22.94 -82.37 72.73
CA THR A 663 -22.13 -82.82 71.59
C THR A 663 -22.36 -81.93 70.37
N LYS A 664 -21.26 -81.33 69.90
CA LYS A 664 -20.75 -81.11 68.53
C LYS A 664 -21.75 -80.97 67.35
N PRO A 665 -21.50 -80.03 66.41
CA PRO A 665 -20.90 -80.49 65.14
C PRO A 665 -19.75 -79.59 64.63
N SER A 666 -18.87 -80.19 63.83
CA SER A 666 -17.66 -79.59 63.28
C SER A 666 -17.80 -79.19 61.81
N ASN A 667 -17.28 -77.99 61.51
CA ASN A 667 -16.32 -77.65 60.47
C ASN A 667 -16.44 -78.15 59.02
N LEU A 668 -16.48 -77.12 58.17
CA LEU A 668 -15.60 -76.79 57.03
C LEU A 668 -16.11 -77.01 55.58
N LYS A 669 -16.38 -75.84 54.98
CA LYS A 669 -15.92 -75.29 53.69
C LYS A 669 -16.35 -75.89 52.33
N THR A 670 -16.53 -74.90 51.44
CA THR A 670 -16.23 -74.80 49.99
C THR A 670 -17.33 -75.10 48.95
N THR A 671 -17.76 -73.98 48.33
CA THR A 671 -17.90 -73.65 46.88
C THR A 671 -18.90 -74.37 45.94
N GLU A 672 -19.84 -73.54 45.45
CA GLU A 672 -20.11 -73.19 44.04
C GLU A 672 -21.22 -73.87 43.17
N VAL A 673 -21.85 -73.00 42.37
CA VAL A 673 -22.47 -73.10 41.02
C VAL A 673 -23.95 -73.51 40.79
N LYS A 674 -24.66 -72.60 40.05
CA LYS A 674 -25.53 -72.76 38.82
C LYS A 674 -26.89 -72.05 38.95
N LYS A 675 -27.54 -71.42 37.95
CA LYS A 675 -27.29 -71.03 36.53
C LYS A 675 -28.58 -70.32 36.00
N ALA A 676 -28.48 -69.56 34.89
CA ALA A 676 -29.51 -69.22 33.86
C ALA A 676 -30.48 -68.05 34.18
N SER A 677 -30.97 -67.21 33.24
CA SER A 677 -30.79 -67.01 31.79
C SER A 677 -31.34 -65.61 31.35
N ASP A 678 -31.06 -65.26 30.09
CA ASP A 678 -31.88 -64.50 29.12
C ASP A 678 -32.01 -62.96 29.10
N THR A 679 -31.71 -62.46 27.89
CA THR A 679 -32.33 -61.37 27.09
C THR A 679 -31.53 -60.08 26.80
N LEU A 680 -31.36 -59.84 25.50
CA LEU A 680 -31.12 -58.57 24.79
C LEU A 680 -32.47 -58.07 24.21
N PRO A 681 -32.68 -56.76 23.94
CA PRO A 681 -32.35 -56.12 22.64
C PRO A 681 -31.67 -54.71 22.79
N LYS A 682 -30.83 -54.21 21.86
CA LYS A 682 -31.09 -53.43 20.60
C LYS A 682 -32.08 -52.25 20.79
N THR A 683 -31.84 -51.02 20.31
CA THR A 683 -31.49 -50.50 18.94
C THR A 683 -30.82 -49.10 19.05
N GLY A 684 -30.03 -48.52 18.13
CA GLY A 684 -29.85 -48.71 16.69
C GLY A 684 -30.27 -47.45 15.91
N ASP A 685 -29.27 -46.73 15.37
CA ASP A 685 -29.20 -45.91 14.13
C ASP A 685 -30.10 -44.68 13.85
N SER A 686 -29.49 -43.56 13.43
CA SER A 686 -29.44 -43.08 12.01
C SER A 686 -29.29 -41.54 11.86
N ALA A 687 -28.34 -41.12 11.00
CA ALA A 687 -28.18 -39.77 10.44
C ALA A 687 -29.10 -39.59 9.19
N PRO A 688 -28.95 -38.62 8.24
CA PRO A 688 -28.34 -37.27 8.19
C PRO A 688 -29.19 -36.20 7.39
N TRP A 689 -28.61 -35.00 7.21
CA TRP A 689 -28.70 -34.06 6.05
C TRP A 689 -29.60 -32.80 6.13
N LYS A 690 -28.99 -31.62 5.83
CA LYS A 690 -29.27 -30.67 4.71
C LYS A 690 -29.52 -29.18 5.08
N SER A 691 -28.45 -28.38 4.90
CA SER A 691 -28.35 -27.04 4.28
C SER A 691 -29.60 -26.16 4.05
N ALA A 692 -29.53 -24.90 4.51
CA ALA A 692 -29.88 -23.64 3.79
C ALA A 692 -29.69 -22.45 4.77
N LEU A 693 -28.77 -21.52 4.53
CA LEU A 693 -28.97 -20.21 3.86
C LEU A 693 -29.99 -19.28 4.53
N LEU A 694 -29.49 -18.26 5.25
CA LEU A 694 -30.01 -16.90 5.42
C LEU A 694 -28.98 -16.19 6.34
N GLY A 695 -28.19 -15.20 5.94
CA GLY A 695 -28.56 -14.04 5.14
C GLY A 695 -29.00 -12.91 6.07
N VAL A 696 -28.06 -12.25 6.76
CA VAL A 696 -28.30 -10.92 7.37
C VAL A 696 -27.06 -10.05 7.21
N PHE A 697 -27.22 -9.06 6.33
CA PHE A 697 -26.44 -7.83 6.22
C PHE A 697 -26.39 -7.09 7.56
N LEU A 698 -25.20 -6.66 7.98
CA LEU A 698 -25.06 -5.46 8.79
C LEU A 698 -23.91 -4.61 8.25
N SER A 699 -24.31 -3.65 7.42
CA SER A 699 -23.58 -2.43 7.13
C SER A 699 -23.43 -1.61 8.41
N SER A 700 -22.22 -1.23 8.77
CA SER A 700 -22.00 -0.07 9.64
C SER A 700 -20.86 0.77 9.08
N THR A 701 -21.27 1.81 8.36
CA THR A 701 -20.60 3.10 8.21
C THR A 701 -19.78 3.50 9.44
N ALA A 702 -18.51 3.86 9.24
CA ALA A 702 -17.79 4.72 10.17
C ALA A 702 -17.25 5.92 9.40
N LEU A 703 -17.85 7.06 9.70
CA LEU A 703 -17.47 8.40 9.28
C LEU A 703 -16.04 8.75 9.72
N VAL A 704 -15.34 9.35 8.77
CA VAL A 704 -14.35 10.42 8.90
C VAL A 704 -14.56 11.32 10.13
N ILE A 705 -13.56 11.40 11.02
CA ILE A 705 -13.23 12.61 11.80
C ILE A 705 -11.70 12.78 11.88
N TRP A 706 -11.24 13.80 11.17
CA TRP A 706 -10.11 14.72 11.40
C TRP A 706 -9.21 14.52 12.65
N LYS A 707 -7.88 14.55 12.43
CA LYS A 707 -7.00 15.39 13.25
C LYS A 707 -5.73 15.84 12.53
N LYS A 708 -5.67 17.17 12.35
CA LYS A 708 -4.52 18.01 11.98
C LYS A 708 -3.59 18.23 13.18
N LYS A 709 -2.32 18.57 12.87
CA LYS A 709 -1.19 19.10 13.69
C LYS A 709 -0.29 18.01 14.30
N LYS A 710 1.03 18.04 14.11
CA LYS A 710 1.97 19.16 13.92
C LYS A 710 2.95 18.94 12.77
#